data_AF-A0A673ZK83-F1
#
_entry.id   AF-A0A673ZK83-F1
#
_cell.length_a   1.000
_cell.length_b   1.000
_cell.length_c   1.000
_cell.angle_alpha   90.00
_cell.angle_beta   90.00
_cell.angle_gamma   90.00
#
_symmetry.space_group_name_H-M   'P 1'
#
loop_
_entity.id
_entity.type
_entity.pdbx_description
1 polymer ?
#
loop_
_entity_poly.entity_id
_entity_poly.type
_entity_poly.pdbx_seq_one_letter_code
_entity_poly.pdbx_strand_id
1 'polypeptide(L)'
;MAQWNQLQQLETRYLEQLYHLYSDSFPMELRQFLAPWIESQDWAYAANKESHATLVFHNLLGEIDQQYSRFLQENNVLYQHNLRRIKQHLQSKYLEKPMEIARIVARCLWEEQRLLQTATTAAQDGTASHPSGTVVTEKQQILEHNLQDIRKRVQDMEQKMKMLENLQDDFDFNYKTLKSQGDNPPNSSPICSELSQDMNGNSQAAATRQKMSQLEQMLSALDQLRRQIVTEMAGLLSAMDFVQKNLTDDELADWKRRQQIACIGGPPNICLDRLETWITSLAESQLQIRQQIKKLEELQQKVSYKGDPIIQHRPALEEKIVDLFRNLMKSAFVVERQPCMPMHPDRPLVIKTGVQFTNKVRLLVKFPELNYQLKIKVIIDKESGDVAAIRGSRKFNILGTNTKVMNMEESNNGSLSAEFKHLTLREQRCGNGGRTNSDASLIVTEELHLITFETEVYHQGLKIDLETHSLPVVVISNICQMPNAWASILWYNMLTNHPKNVNFFTKPPVGTWDQVAEVLSWQFSSTTKRGLTIEQLTTLAEKLLGPCVNYSGCQITWAKFCKENMVGKGFSFWVWLDNIIDLVKKYILALWNEGYILGFISKERERAILSPKPPGTFLLRFSESSKEGGITFTWVEKDISGKTQIQSVEPYTKQQLNSMSFAEIIMGYKIMDATNILVSPLVYLFPEIPKEDAFGKYCRPEAAPEAELGDPCSTIQPYLKTKFICVTPCPSVFMDFPDSELLGNGIFPGTNSGNTSDLFPMSPRTLDSLMHNEAEANPGTLDSLTLDMELSSDVASPM
;
A
#
# COMPACT_ATOMS: atom_id res chain seq x y z
N MET A 1 36.72 3.10 4.37
CA MET A 1 35.28 3.15 4.68
C MET A 1 34.82 1.71 4.78
N ALA A 2 34.05 1.34 5.80
CA ALA A 2 33.54 -0.03 5.91
C ALA A 2 32.65 -0.37 4.69
N GLN A 3 32.70 -1.61 4.20
CA GLN A 3 31.83 -2.15 3.16
C GLN A 3 30.36 -1.89 3.50
N TRP A 4 30.00 -2.00 4.79
CA TRP A 4 28.67 -1.67 5.29
C TRP A 4 28.17 -0.27 4.92
N ASN A 5 29.05 0.73 4.98
CA ASN A 5 28.68 2.11 4.66
C ASN A 5 28.39 2.29 3.16
N GLN A 6 29.05 1.50 2.30
CA GLN A 6 28.79 1.51 0.85
C GLN A 6 27.44 0.85 0.54
N LEU A 7 27.11 -0.24 1.24
CA LEU A 7 25.83 -0.93 1.10
C LEU A 7 24.64 -0.04 1.48
N GLN A 8 24.77 0.76 2.54
CA GLN A 8 23.73 1.69 2.99
C GLN A 8 23.41 2.80 1.97
N GLN A 9 24.29 3.04 1.01
CA GLN A 9 24.11 4.05 -0.04
C GLN A 9 23.49 3.48 -1.33
N LEU A 10 23.21 2.17 -1.37
CA LEU A 10 22.58 1.54 -2.52
C LEU A 10 21.10 1.93 -2.67
N GLU A 11 20.58 1.84 -3.89
CA GLU A 11 19.16 2.02 -4.18
C GLU A 11 18.29 0.99 -3.42
N THR A 12 17.04 1.37 -3.09
CA THR A 12 16.12 0.58 -2.27
C THR A 12 15.92 -0.86 -2.76
N ARG A 13 15.96 -1.11 -4.08
CA ARG A 13 15.88 -2.47 -4.65
C ARG A 13 17.01 -3.39 -4.20
N TYR A 14 18.21 -2.86 -4.01
CA TYR A 14 19.37 -3.62 -3.52
C TYR A 14 19.35 -3.72 -2.01
N LEU A 15 18.81 -2.73 -1.31
CA LEU A 15 18.59 -2.78 0.14
C LEU A 15 17.57 -3.86 0.52
N GLU A 16 16.52 -4.08 -0.27
CA GLU A 16 15.60 -5.21 -0.06
C GLU A 16 16.33 -6.55 -0.17
N GLN A 17 17.17 -6.73 -1.20
CA GLN A 17 17.99 -7.94 -1.33
C GLN A 17 18.97 -8.10 -0.15
N LEU A 18 19.55 -6.99 0.32
CA LEU A 18 20.41 -6.95 1.51
C LEU A 18 19.65 -7.40 2.77
N TYR A 19 18.40 -6.96 2.97
CA TYR A 19 17.59 -7.38 4.12
C TYR A 19 17.31 -8.89 4.12
N HIS A 20 17.19 -9.52 2.95
CA HIS A 20 16.98 -10.96 2.83
C HIS A 20 18.25 -11.78 3.17
N LEU A 21 19.44 -11.14 3.24
CA LEU A 21 20.69 -11.82 3.61
C LEU A 21 20.78 -12.08 5.12
N TYR A 22 20.17 -11.24 5.94
CA TYR A 22 20.24 -11.36 7.39
C TYR A 22 19.01 -12.09 7.94
N SER A 23 19.25 -12.92 8.94
CA SER A 23 18.23 -13.68 9.65
C SER A 23 18.61 -13.80 11.12
N ASP A 24 17.77 -14.44 11.93
CA ASP A 24 18.12 -14.72 13.33
C ASP A 24 19.46 -15.47 13.48
N SER A 25 19.88 -16.21 12.44
CA SER A 25 21.15 -16.92 12.42
C SER A 25 22.37 -15.99 12.43
N PHE A 26 22.27 -14.81 11.82
CA PHE A 26 23.29 -13.77 11.85
C PHE A 26 22.58 -12.40 11.77
N PRO A 27 22.29 -11.78 12.93
CA PRO A 27 21.48 -10.57 13.00
C PRO A 27 22.14 -9.36 12.33
N MET A 28 21.33 -8.58 11.61
CA MET A 28 21.81 -7.38 10.89
C MET A 28 22.38 -6.33 11.85
N GLU A 29 21.84 -6.24 13.07
CA GLU A 29 22.31 -5.34 14.11
C GLU A 29 23.76 -5.66 14.50
N LEU A 30 24.11 -6.96 14.57
CA LEU A 30 25.47 -7.39 14.84
C LEU A 30 26.41 -7.01 13.69
N ARG A 31 25.97 -7.26 12.44
CA ARG A 31 26.70 -6.87 11.24
C ARG A 31 26.96 -5.37 11.18
N GLN A 32 26.00 -4.55 11.61
CA GLN A 32 26.10 -3.08 11.63
C GLN A 32 27.02 -2.59 12.76
N PHE A 33 26.77 -3.01 14.01
CA PHE A 33 27.52 -2.50 15.17
C PHE A 33 28.99 -2.87 15.15
N LEU A 34 29.32 -4.04 14.59
CA LEU A 34 30.68 -4.56 14.51
C LEU A 34 31.24 -4.54 13.09
N ALA A 35 30.65 -3.76 12.17
CA ALA A 35 31.03 -3.75 10.76
C ALA A 35 32.56 -3.66 10.52
N PRO A 36 33.30 -2.71 11.13
CA PRO A 36 34.74 -2.60 10.88
C PRO A 36 35.53 -3.81 11.37
N TRP A 37 35.11 -4.43 12.48
CA TRP A 37 35.80 -5.59 13.04
C TRP A 37 35.48 -6.88 12.28
N ILE A 38 34.21 -7.06 11.91
CA ILE A 38 33.76 -8.23 11.13
C ILE A 38 34.47 -8.23 9.76
N GLU A 39 34.54 -7.08 9.10
CA GLU A 39 35.21 -6.95 7.79
C GLU A 39 36.73 -7.16 7.85
N SER A 40 37.36 -7.03 9.02
CA SER A 40 38.80 -7.22 9.18
C SER A 40 39.21 -8.68 9.42
N GLN A 41 38.28 -9.61 9.66
CA GLN A 41 38.59 -11.02 9.91
C GLN A 41 38.57 -11.85 8.63
N ASP A 42 39.42 -12.88 8.55
CA ASP A 42 39.40 -13.86 7.45
C ASP A 42 38.40 -14.99 7.73
N TRP A 43 37.13 -14.72 7.48
CA TRP A 43 36.05 -15.68 7.68
C TRP A 43 36.12 -16.89 6.75
N ALA A 44 36.70 -16.75 5.56
CA ALA A 44 36.89 -17.86 4.63
C ALA A 44 37.92 -18.86 5.16
N TYR A 45 38.99 -18.38 5.79
CA TYR A 45 39.93 -19.23 6.51
C TYR A 45 39.30 -19.85 7.77
N ALA A 46 38.54 -19.06 8.54
CA ALA A 46 37.82 -19.56 9.72
C ALA A 46 36.81 -20.67 9.38
N ALA A 47 36.10 -20.55 8.26
CA ALA A 47 35.12 -21.55 7.80
C ALA A 47 35.73 -22.94 7.50
N ASN A 48 37.04 -22.99 7.26
CA ASN A 48 37.79 -24.19 6.89
C ASN A 48 38.74 -24.69 8.00
N LYS A 49 38.87 -23.98 9.12
CA LYS A 49 39.79 -24.34 10.22
C LYS A 49 39.15 -24.11 11.59
N GLU A 50 38.80 -25.20 12.25
CA GLU A 50 38.05 -25.19 13.53
C GLU A 50 38.73 -24.42 14.65
N SER A 51 40.05 -24.56 14.83
CA SER A 51 40.79 -23.81 15.85
C SER A 51 40.78 -22.31 15.61
N HIS A 52 40.78 -21.89 14.34
CA HIS A 52 40.66 -20.48 13.97
C HIS A 52 39.21 -20.00 14.11
N ALA A 53 38.22 -20.80 13.71
CA ALA A 53 36.80 -20.50 13.92
C ALA A 53 36.48 -20.26 15.39
N THR A 54 36.99 -21.12 16.28
CA THR A 54 36.81 -21.03 17.73
C THR A 54 37.41 -19.74 18.29
N LEU A 55 38.64 -19.40 17.87
CA LEU A 55 39.30 -18.15 18.26
C LEU A 55 38.52 -16.91 17.81
N VAL A 56 38.14 -16.86 16.52
CA VAL A 56 37.39 -15.74 15.95
C VAL A 56 36.01 -15.62 16.59
N PHE A 57 35.34 -16.73 16.91
CA PHE A 57 34.06 -16.72 17.61
C PHE A 57 34.16 -16.15 19.03
N HIS A 58 35.17 -16.54 19.81
CA HIS A 58 35.40 -15.95 21.13
C HIS A 58 35.74 -14.46 21.06
N ASN A 59 36.54 -14.05 20.06
CA ASN A 59 36.84 -12.64 19.83
C ASN A 59 35.57 -11.85 19.46
N LEU A 60 34.68 -12.41 18.62
CA LEU A 60 33.39 -11.80 18.29
C LEU A 60 32.54 -11.56 19.54
N LEU A 61 32.47 -12.55 20.46
CA LEU A 61 31.76 -12.37 21.74
C LEU A 61 32.40 -11.27 22.60
N GLY A 62 33.72 -11.17 22.61
CA GLY A 62 34.45 -10.10 23.30
C GLY A 62 34.19 -8.71 22.71
N GLU A 63 34.08 -8.60 21.38
CA GLU A 63 33.71 -7.35 20.72
C GLU A 63 32.26 -6.94 21.03
N ILE A 64 31.34 -7.91 21.14
CA ILE A 64 29.97 -7.62 21.60
C ILE A 64 29.98 -7.03 23.02
N ASP A 65 30.81 -7.54 23.92
CA ASP A 65 30.93 -7.00 25.29
C ASP A 65 31.52 -5.59 25.31
N GLN A 66 32.48 -5.30 24.44
CA GLN A 66 33.02 -3.95 24.27
C GLN A 66 31.95 -2.98 23.76
N GLN A 67 31.16 -3.36 22.74
CA GLN A 67 30.06 -2.51 22.24
C GLN A 67 28.94 -2.35 23.26
N TYR A 68 28.62 -3.41 24.01
CA TYR A 68 27.67 -3.33 25.11
C TYR A 68 28.11 -2.29 26.15
N SER A 69 29.40 -2.27 26.49
CA SER A 69 29.96 -1.28 27.44
C SER A 69 29.88 0.15 26.91
N ARG A 70 30.02 0.37 25.59
CA ARG A 70 29.82 1.69 24.96
C ARG A 70 28.36 2.12 25.03
N PHE A 71 27.42 1.24 24.68
CA PHE A 71 25.98 1.55 24.80
C PHE A 71 25.51 1.72 26.25
N LEU A 72 26.21 1.11 27.22
CA LEU A 72 26.00 1.36 28.64
C LEU A 72 26.36 2.81 29.01
N GLN A 73 27.47 3.34 28.49
CA GLN A 73 27.87 4.74 28.70
C GLN A 73 26.91 5.72 28.02
N GLU A 74 26.37 5.36 26.86
CA GLU A 74 25.40 6.18 26.10
C GLU A 74 23.96 6.10 26.63
N ASN A 75 23.69 5.30 27.68
CA ASN A 75 22.36 5.03 28.23
C ASN A 75 21.33 4.51 27.20
N ASN A 76 21.79 3.86 26.12
CA ASN A 76 20.90 3.31 25.09
C ASN A 76 20.37 1.92 25.48
N VAL A 77 19.31 1.90 26.30
CA VAL A 77 18.72 0.67 26.85
C VAL A 77 18.30 -0.32 25.77
N LEU A 78 17.82 0.17 24.62
CA LEU A 78 17.38 -0.69 23.51
C LEU A 78 18.54 -1.48 22.91
N TYR A 79 19.65 -0.80 22.58
CA TYR A 79 20.82 -1.47 22.00
C TYR A 79 21.53 -2.37 23.01
N GLN A 80 21.53 -2.01 24.30
CA GLN A 80 21.99 -2.89 25.38
C GLN A 80 21.20 -4.20 25.41
N HIS A 81 19.87 -4.12 25.43
CA HIS A 81 19.00 -5.28 25.43
C HIS A 81 19.21 -6.16 24.18
N ASN A 82 19.28 -5.54 23.00
CA ASN A 82 19.46 -6.25 21.73
C ASN A 82 20.81 -6.98 21.67
N LEU A 83 21.93 -6.32 22.00
CA LEU A 83 23.25 -6.97 22.03
C LEU A 83 23.31 -8.12 23.03
N ARG A 84 22.69 -7.97 24.21
CA ARG A 84 22.62 -9.06 25.21
C ARG A 84 21.89 -10.28 24.66
N ARG A 85 20.75 -10.06 24.00
CA ARG A 85 19.96 -11.14 23.36
C ARG A 85 20.74 -11.80 22.21
N ILE A 86 21.38 -11.01 21.37
CA ILE A 86 22.21 -11.50 20.25
C ILE A 86 23.36 -12.36 20.79
N LYS A 87 24.09 -11.88 21.80
CA LYS A 87 25.18 -12.64 22.44
C LYS A 87 24.71 -14.01 22.94
N GLN A 88 23.59 -14.04 23.68
CA GLN A 88 23.01 -15.28 24.18
C GLN A 88 22.60 -16.23 23.04
N HIS A 89 21.99 -15.70 21.97
CA HIS A 89 21.62 -16.49 20.80
C HIS A 89 22.84 -17.13 20.15
N LEU A 90 23.87 -16.34 19.84
CA LEU A 90 25.10 -16.84 19.21
C LEU A 90 25.79 -17.90 20.06
N GLN A 91 25.89 -17.67 21.39
CA GLN A 91 26.45 -18.63 22.32
C GLN A 91 25.66 -19.95 22.32
N SER A 92 24.32 -19.89 22.43
CA SER A 92 23.51 -21.10 22.46
C SER A 92 23.60 -21.94 21.18
N LYS A 93 23.77 -21.28 20.03
CA LYS A 93 23.68 -21.91 18.72
C LYS A 93 25.03 -22.35 18.14
N TYR A 94 26.09 -21.57 18.37
CA TYR A 94 27.37 -21.74 17.66
C TYR A 94 28.57 -22.05 18.55
N LEU A 95 28.41 -22.07 19.89
CA LEU A 95 29.52 -22.37 20.80
C LEU A 95 30.12 -23.77 20.55
N GLU A 96 29.27 -24.76 20.31
CA GLU A 96 29.66 -26.14 19.96
C GLU A 96 30.05 -26.30 18.48
N LYS A 97 29.73 -25.32 17.62
CA LYS A 97 29.91 -25.41 16.16
C LYS A 97 30.37 -24.07 15.55
N PRO A 98 31.54 -23.54 15.93
CA PRO A 98 31.98 -22.20 15.52
C PRO A 98 32.26 -22.08 14.00
N MET A 99 32.48 -23.18 13.29
CA MET A 99 32.63 -23.16 11.84
C MET A 99 31.33 -22.81 11.11
N GLU A 100 30.16 -23.10 11.67
CA GLU A 100 28.88 -22.80 11.03
C GLU A 100 28.66 -21.28 10.94
N ILE A 101 28.89 -20.55 12.03
CA ILE A 101 28.81 -19.08 12.00
C ILE A 101 29.88 -18.48 11.08
N ALA A 102 31.10 -19.03 11.06
CA ALA A 102 32.13 -18.56 10.14
C ALA A 102 31.71 -18.70 8.66
N ARG A 103 31.06 -19.81 8.28
CA ARG A 103 30.49 -19.99 6.94
C ARG A 103 29.37 -19.01 6.64
N ILE A 104 28.48 -18.77 7.61
CA ILE A 104 27.38 -17.82 7.46
C ILE A 104 27.93 -16.41 7.22
N VAL A 105 28.86 -15.94 8.06
CA VAL A 105 29.44 -14.60 7.93
C VAL A 105 30.24 -14.46 6.62
N ALA A 106 31.05 -15.47 6.27
CA ALA A 106 31.77 -15.47 4.99
C ALA A 106 30.81 -15.37 3.79
N ARG A 107 29.71 -16.12 3.82
CA ARG A 107 28.68 -16.08 2.78
C ARG A 107 27.99 -14.72 2.71
N CYS A 108 27.59 -14.14 3.85
CA CYS A 108 26.98 -12.82 3.88
C CYS A 108 27.90 -11.75 3.28
N LEU A 109 29.18 -11.70 3.69
CA LEU A 109 30.14 -10.74 3.15
C LEU A 109 30.39 -10.92 1.65
N TRP A 110 30.41 -12.17 1.17
CA TRP A 110 30.54 -12.46 -0.25
C TRP A 110 29.31 -12.03 -1.07
N GLU A 111 28.11 -12.31 -0.56
CA GLU A 111 26.84 -11.89 -1.20
C GLU A 111 26.69 -10.36 -1.18
N GLU A 112 27.08 -9.69 -0.09
CA GLU A 112 27.21 -8.23 0.01
C GLU A 112 28.14 -7.66 -1.08
N GLN A 113 29.30 -8.28 -1.29
CA GLN A 113 30.26 -7.84 -2.32
C GLN A 113 29.71 -8.04 -3.74
N ARG A 114 29.02 -9.17 -3.98
CA ARG A 114 28.32 -9.43 -5.23
C ARG A 114 27.21 -8.41 -5.49
N LEU A 115 26.46 -8.00 -4.47
CA LEU A 115 25.43 -6.97 -4.57
C LEU A 115 26.04 -5.61 -4.97
N LEU A 116 27.15 -5.21 -4.33
CA LEU A 116 27.87 -3.98 -4.70
C LEU A 116 28.37 -4.00 -6.15
N GLN A 117 28.93 -5.13 -6.59
CA GLN A 117 29.36 -5.30 -7.98
C GLN A 117 28.17 -5.18 -8.94
N THR A 118 27.07 -5.86 -8.65
CA THR A 118 25.84 -5.81 -9.46
C THR A 118 25.30 -4.39 -9.58
N ALA A 119 25.23 -3.65 -8.46
CA ALA A 119 24.79 -2.27 -8.45
C ALA A 119 25.73 -1.34 -9.24
N THR A 120 27.04 -1.57 -9.17
CA THR A 120 28.04 -0.79 -9.90
C THR A 120 27.93 -1.02 -11.41
N THR A 121 27.75 -2.27 -11.85
CA THR A 121 27.56 -2.62 -13.27
C THR A 121 26.25 -2.04 -13.81
N ALA A 122 25.15 -2.11 -13.04
CA ALA A 122 23.87 -1.54 -13.43
C ALA A 122 23.92 0.00 -13.57
N ALA A 123 24.76 0.69 -12.79
CA ALA A 123 24.98 2.13 -12.91
C ALA A 123 25.77 2.51 -14.18
N GLN A 124 26.61 1.62 -14.70
CA GLN A 124 27.43 1.86 -15.90
C GLN A 124 26.67 1.61 -17.21
N ASP A 125 25.69 0.69 -17.22
CA ASP A 125 24.96 0.28 -18.44
C ASP A 125 23.74 1.17 -18.79
N GLY A 126 23.55 2.31 -18.13
CA GLY A 126 22.56 3.32 -18.55
C GLY A 126 21.09 2.87 -18.55
N THR A 127 20.76 1.71 -18.00
CA THR A 127 19.38 1.23 -17.86
C THR A 127 18.72 1.90 -16.65
N ALA A 128 18.47 3.21 -16.79
CA ALA A 128 17.57 3.94 -15.92
C ALA A 128 16.16 3.34 -16.05
N SER A 129 15.79 2.44 -15.13
CA SER A 129 14.40 2.01 -14.95
C SER A 129 14.05 2.06 -13.47
N HIS A 130 13.12 2.99 -13.19
CA HIS A 130 12.33 3.20 -11.97
C HIS A 130 13.09 3.54 -10.67
N PRO A 131 13.22 4.83 -10.31
CA PRO A 131 13.69 5.22 -8.99
C PRO A 131 12.64 4.85 -7.93
N SER A 132 12.82 3.70 -7.29
CA SER A 132 11.99 3.23 -6.15
C SER A 132 12.64 3.52 -4.80
N GLY A 133 13.48 4.56 -4.72
CA GLY A 133 14.01 5.09 -3.46
C GLY A 133 13.56 6.52 -3.23
N THR A 134 13.56 6.96 -1.98
CA THR A 134 13.26 8.32 -1.51
C THR A 134 14.38 9.30 -1.92
N VAL A 135 14.72 9.35 -3.20
CA VAL A 135 15.57 10.40 -3.77
C VAL A 135 14.65 11.59 -3.98
N VAL A 136 14.90 12.68 -3.25
CA VAL A 136 14.21 13.96 -3.48
C VAL A 136 14.43 14.31 -4.95
N THR A 137 13.35 14.35 -5.74
CA THR A 137 13.44 14.64 -7.16
C THR A 137 13.86 16.10 -7.36
N GLU A 138 14.48 16.42 -8.49
CA GLU A 138 14.85 17.81 -8.83
C GLU A 138 13.62 18.74 -8.75
N LYS A 139 12.46 18.28 -9.23
CA LYS A 139 11.17 18.97 -9.10
C LYS A 139 10.83 19.31 -7.65
N GLN A 140 11.03 18.37 -6.72
CA GLN A 140 10.77 18.58 -5.30
C GLN A 140 11.78 19.54 -4.64
N GLN A 141 13.05 19.54 -5.08
CA GLN A 141 14.05 20.51 -4.59
C GLN A 141 13.69 21.93 -5.03
N ILE A 142 13.28 22.10 -6.29
CA ILE A 142 12.83 23.38 -6.83
C ILE A 142 11.59 23.88 -6.07
N LEU A 143 10.63 22.99 -5.80
CA LEU A 143 9.44 23.35 -5.03
C LEU A 143 9.79 23.82 -3.61
N GLU A 144 10.69 23.09 -2.93
CA GLU A 144 11.12 23.44 -1.58
C GLU A 144 11.88 24.77 -1.54
N HIS A 145 12.74 25.04 -2.53
CA HIS A 145 13.39 26.34 -2.70
C HIS A 145 12.38 27.47 -2.89
N ASN A 146 11.40 27.30 -3.79
CA ASN A 146 10.37 28.29 -4.03
C ASN A 146 9.51 28.58 -2.79
N LEU A 147 9.23 27.56 -1.96
CA LEU A 147 8.52 27.72 -0.69
C LEU A 147 9.36 28.50 0.35
N GLN A 148 10.66 28.23 0.42
CA GLN A 148 11.58 28.98 1.27
C GLN A 148 11.67 30.45 0.84
N ASP A 149 11.70 30.71 -0.48
CA ASP A 149 11.69 32.05 -1.04
C ASP A 149 10.40 32.80 -0.72
N ILE A 150 9.24 32.15 -0.84
CA ILE A 150 7.95 32.72 -0.41
C ILE A 150 8.03 33.11 1.07
N ARG A 151 8.46 32.20 1.94
CA ARG A 151 8.56 32.45 3.39
C ARG A 151 9.48 33.63 3.69
N LYS A 152 10.62 33.72 3.02
CA LYS A 152 11.55 34.85 3.15
C LYS A 152 10.90 36.16 2.74
N ARG A 153 10.23 36.20 1.58
CA ARG A 153 9.56 37.42 1.08
C ARG A 153 8.42 37.88 1.99
N VAL A 154 7.70 36.95 2.63
CA VAL A 154 6.68 37.27 3.65
C VAL A 154 7.30 37.92 4.87
N GLN A 155 8.45 37.41 5.35
CA GLN A 155 9.19 38.00 6.48
C GLN A 155 9.75 39.39 6.14
N ASP A 156 10.32 39.56 4.95
CA ASP A 156 10.80 40.87 4.48
C ASP A 156 9.64 41.88 4.36
N MET A 157 8.45 41.42 3.94
CA MET A 157 7.24 42.24 3.92
C MET A 157 6.79 42.66 5.33
N GLU A 158 6.86 41.76 6.31
CA GLU A 158 6.56 42.07 7.72
C GLU A 158 7.44 43.21 8.25
N GLN A 159 8.74 43.17 7.93
CA GLN A 159 9.67 44.24 8.30
C GLN A 159 9.30 45.57 7.64
N LYS A 160 8.96 45.57 6.35
CA LYS A 160 8.52 46.76 5.62
C LYS A 160 7.21 47.32 6.17
N MET A 161 6.27 46.46 6.53
CA MET A 161 5.01 46.84 7.17
C MET A 161 5.26 47.56 8.51
N LYS A 162 6.18 47.05 9.33
CA LYS A 162 6.58 47.70 10.58
C LYS A 162 7.27 49.05 10.35
N MET A 163 8.12 49.16 9.32
CA MET A 163 8.71 50.44 8.93
C MET A 163 7.65 51.46 8.48
N LEU A 164 6.65 51.01 7.71
CA LEU A 164 5.54 51.86 7.27
C LEU A 164 4.72 52.35 8.46
N GLU A 165 4.39 51.47 9.41
CA GLU A 165 3.64 51.84 10.61
C GLU A 165 4.40 52.88 11.45
N ASN A 166 5.70 52.65 11.73
CA ASN A 166 6.52 53.59 12.49
C ASN A 166 6.61 54.96 11.80
N LEU A 167 6.88 55.00 10.50
CA LEU A 167 6.98 56.25 9.74
C LEU A 167 5.63 57.01 9.75
N GLN A 168 4.53 56.27 9.73
CA GLN A 168 3.20 56.86 9.75
C GLN A 168 2.83 57.41 11.13
N ASP A 169 3.18 56.70 12.20
CA ASP A 169 2.97 57.16 13.56
C ASP A 169 3.84 58.40 13.86
N ASP A 170 5.10 58.44 13.38
CA ASP A 170 5.97 59.62 13.46
C ASP A 170 5.38 60.81 12.67
N PHE A 171 4.85 60.56 11.48
CA PHE A 171 4.16 61.58 10.68
C PHE A 171 2.94 62.14 11.41
N ASP A 172 2.08 61.27 11.94
CA ASP A 172 0.86 61.65 12.66
C ASP A 172 1.20 62.45 13.93
N PHE A 173 2.22 62.03 14.69
CA PHE A 173 2.74 62.76 15.85
C PHE A 173 3.24 64.16 15.46
N ASN A 174 4.08 64.26 14.43
CA ASN A 174 4.62 65.53 13.96
C ASN A 174 3.52 66.46 13.42
N TYR A 175 2.53 65.92 12.70
CA TYR A 175 1.40 66.67 12.16
C TYR A 175 0.51 67.23 13.29
N LYS A 176 0.15 66.40 14.27
CA LYS A 176 -0.62 66.84 15.45
C LYS A 176 0.13 67.90 16.26
N THR A 177 1.43 67.73 16.44
CA THR A 177 2.29 68.69 17.14
C THR A 177 2.28 70.04 16.41
N LEU A 178 2.47 70.06 15.10
CA LEU A 178 2.45 71.30 14.32
C LEU A 178 1.07 71.99 14.36
N LYS A 179 -0.01 71.21 14.25
CA LYS A 179 -1.38 71.73 14.33
C LYS A 179 -1.68 72.37 15.69
N SER A 180 -1.28 71.71 16.78
CA SER A 180 -1.46 72.25 18.15
C SER A 180 -0.69 73.55 18.42
N GLN A 181 0.40 73.80 17.69
CA GLN A 181 1.15 75.05 17.76
C GLN A 181 0.51 76.17 16.92
N GLY A 182 -0.27 75.83 15.89
CA GLY A 182 -1.01 76.78 15.06
C GLY A 182 -2.36 77.22 15.64
N ASP A 183 -3.00 76.40 16.49
CA ASP A 183 -4.33 76.65 17.07
C ASP A 183 -4.30 77.44 18.40
N ASN A 184 -3.12 77.87 18.90
CA ASN A 184 -3.02 78.79 20.05
C ASN A 184 -3.07 80.26 19.58
N PRO A 185 -4.16 81.02 19.79
CA PRO A 185 -4.18 82.45 19.49
C PRO A 185 -3.29 83.21 20.49
N PRO A 186 -2.63 84.31 20.08
CA PRO A 186 -1.95 85.20 21.02
C PRO A 186 -3.02 86.04 21.75
N ASN A 187 -3.73 85.45 22.70
CA ASN A 187 -4.52 86.19 23.69
C ASN A 187 -5.01 85.28 24.82
N SER A 188 -4.20 85.11 25.86
CA SER A 188 -4.68 84.96 27.24
C SER A 188 -3.59 85.30 28.25
N SER A 189 -3.07 86.54 28.17
CA SER A 189 -2.67 87.28 29.39
C SER A 189 -2.45 88.75 29.03
N PRO A 190 -3.24 89.71 29.54
CA PRO A 190 -2.89 91.11 29.48
C PRO A 190 -2.01 91.41 30.69
N ILE A 191 -0.70 91.46 30.51
CA ILE A 191 0.26 92.26 31.30
C ILE A 191 1.66 91.97 30.71
N CYS A 192 2.40 93.05 30.44
CA CYS A 192 3.76 93.11 29.89
C CYS A 192 3.89 93.06 28.36
N SER A 193 3.32 94.07 27.71
CA SER A 193 4.03 94.77 26.63
C SER A 193 5.02 95.72 27.28
N GLU A 194 6.32 95.49 27.12
CA GLU A 194 7.30 96.52 26.75
C GLU A 194 8.71 95.89 26.67
N LEU A 195 9.45 96.26 25.61
CA LEU A 195 10.87 96.01 25.35
C LEU A 195 11.29 94.68 24.70
N SER A 196 10.94 94.51 23.41
CA SER A 196 11.92 94.04 22.40
C SER A 196 11.33 94.20 20.99
N GLN A 197 11.82 95.21 20.26
CA GLN A 197 11.62 95.37 18.82
C GLN A 197 12.23 94.20 18.04
N ASP A 198 11.45 93.69 17.09
CA ASP A 198 11.84 93.22 15.75
C ASP A 198 13.13 92.41 15.60
N MET A 199 12.98 91.08 15.57
CA MET A 199 13.80 90.16 14.73
C MET A 199 13.26 88.70 14.69
N ASN A 200 12.23 88.32 15.46
CA ASN A 200 11.86 86.89 15.65
C ASN A 200 10.65 86.36 14.85
N GLY A 201 9.81 87.21 14.25
CA GLY A 201 8.64 86.75 13.47
C GLY A 201 9.01 85.98 12.20
N ASN A 202 10.12 86.37 11.55
CA ASN A 202 10.63 85.68 10.36
C ASN A 202 11.27 84.32 10.71
N SER A 203 11.84 84.19 11.92
CA SER A 203 12.44 82.96 12.43
C SER A 203 11.39 81.89 12.79
N GLN A 204 10.28 82.29 13.44
CA GLN A 204 9.16 81.39 13.69
C GLN A 204 8.44 80.98 12.40
N ALA A 205 8.18 81.91 11.48
CA ALA A 205 7.57 81.59 10.18
C ALA A 205 8.47 80.68 9.32
N ALA A 206 9.79 80.88 9.37
CA ALA A 206 10.77 80.01 8.71
C ALA A 206 10.81 78.62 9.36
N ALA A 207 10.79 78.53 10.69
CA ALA A 207 10.74 77.25 11.42
C ALA A 207 9.46 76.47 11.13
N THR A 208 8.30 77.13 11.06
CA THR A 208 7.02 76.51 10.68
C THR A 208 7.04 76.03 9.23
N ARG A 209 7.59 76.83 8.29
CA ARG A 209 7.78 76.38 6.89
C ARG A 209 8.72 75.18 6.79
N GLN A 210 9.79 75.15 7.57
CA GLN A 210 10.72 74.02 7.61
C GLN A 210 10.03 72.74 8.11
N LYS A 211 9.22 72.83 9.18
CA LYS A 211 8.42 71.70 9.67
C LYS A 211 7.34 71.25 8.67
N MET A 212 6.71 72.18 7.96
CA MET A 212 5.76 71.86 6.90
C MET A 212 6.43 71.09 5.75
N SER A 213 7.60 71.54 5.30
CA SER A 213 8.39 70.85 4.27
C SER A 213 8.85 69.46 4.74
N GLN A 214 9.21 69.31 6.02
CA GLN A 214 9.54 68.01 6.60
C GLN A 214 8.34 67.06 6.58
N LEU A 215 7.13 67.54 6.91
CA LEU A 215 5.89 66.74 6.82
C LEU A 215 5.57 66.33 5.37
N GLU A 216 5.77 67.22 4.40
CA GLU A 216 5.60 66.89 2.97
C GLU A 216 6.59 65.81 2.52
N GLN A 217 7.85 65.88 2.96
CA GLN A 217 8.85 64.83 2.70
C GLN A 217 8.46 63.50 3.34
N MET A 218 8.00 63.51 4.59
CA MET A 218 7.52 62.30 5.28
C MET A 218 6.31 61.69 4.57
N LEU A 219 5.36 62.50 4.10
CA LEU A 219 4.19 62.02 3.36
C LEU A 219 4.58 61.44 2.00
N SER A 220 5.54 62.05 1.30
CA SER A 220 6.10 61.50 0.05
C SER A 220 6.79 60.15 0.28
N ALA A 221 7.59 60.04 1.36
CA ALA A 221 8.22 58.78 1.74
C ALA A 221 7.19 57.69 2.11
N LEU A 222 6.10 58.06 2.80
CA LEU A 222 4.97 57.17 3.07
C LEU A 222 4.33 56.66 1.76
N ASP A 223 4.03 57.54 0.80
CA ASP A 223 3.44 57.14 -0.48
C ASP A 223 4.36 56.18 -1.24
N GLN A 224 5.65 56.49 -1.31
CA GLN A 224 6.63 55.63 -1.98
C GLN A 224 6.69 54.24 -1.33
N LEU A 225 6.73 54.18 0.00
CA LEU A 225 6.78 52.91 0.73
C LEU A 225 5.47 52.11 0.57
N ARG A 226 4.31 52.77 0.59
CA ARG A 226 3.01 52.13 0.32
C ARG A 226 2.95 51.55 -1.10
N ARG A 227 3.40 52.29 -2.12
CA ARG A 227 3.46 51.80 -3.51
C ARG A 227 4.37 50.58 -3.63
N GLN A 228 5.52 50.63 -2.98
CA GLN A 228 6.47 49.51 -2.96
C GLN A 228 5.85 48.26 -2.32
N ILE A 229 5.26 48.41 -1.13
CA ILE A 229 4.61 47.31 -0.40
C ILE A 229 3.50 46.68 -1.24
N VAL A 230 2.59 47.48 -1.80
CA VAL A 230 1.48 46.99 -2.63
C VAL A 230 1.99 46.24 -3.87
N THR A 231 3.02 46.76 -4.54
CA THR A 231 3.60 46.12 -5.74
C THR A 231 4.28 44.80 -5.39
N GLU A 232 5.05 44.77 -4.30
CA GLU A 232 5.73 43.56 -3.85
C GLU A 232 4.74 42.49 -3.33
N MET A 233 3.66 42.89 -2.64
CA MET A 233 2.56 41.99 -2.26
C MET A 233 1.90 41.38 -3.49
N ALA A 234 1.58 42.17 -4.53
CA ALA A 234 1.00 41.65 -5.76
C ALA A 234 1.92 40.62 -6.44
N GLY A 235 3.23 40.89 -6.50
CA GLY A 235 4.23 39.96 -7.01
C GLY A 235 4.35 38.68 -6.17
N LEU A 236 4.25 38.79 -4.85
CA LEU A 236 4.27 37.66 -3.92
C LEU A 236 3.03 36.77 -4.07
N LEU A 237 1.82 37.36 -4.21
CA LEU A 237 0.60 36.60 -4.47
C LEU A 237 0.66 35.83 -5.79
N SER A 238 1.30 36.39 -6.82
CA SER A 238 1.51 35.68 -8.09
C SER A 238 2.51 34.51 -7.96
N ALA A 239 3.56 34.69 -7.16
CA ALA A 239 4.49 33.59 -6.84
C ALA A 239 3.81 32.49 -6.01
N MET A 240 2.97 32.86 -5.03
CA MET A 240 2.17 31.92 -4.25
C MET A 240 1.20 31.12 -5.13
N ASP A 241 0.51 31.75 -6.08
CA ASP A 241 -0.38 31.07 -7.04
C ASP A 241 0.39 30.02 -7.88
N PHE A 242 1.57 30.39 -8.39
CA PHE A 242 2.41 29.49 -9.17
C PHE A 242 2.87 28.27 -8.35
N VAL A 243 3.38 28.51 -7.14
CA VAL A 243 3.82 27.43 -6.24
C VAL A 243 2.66 26.56 -5.79
N GLN A 244 1.49 27.15 -5.51
CA GLN A 244 0.30 26.43 -5.14
C GLN A 244 -0.15 25.47 -6.24
N LYS A 245 -0.17 25.91 -7.51
CA LYS A 245 -0.51 25.04 -8.65
C LYS A 245 0.44 23.85 -8.78
N ASN A 246 1.75 24.10 -8.70
CA ASN A 246 2.75 23.02 -8.73
C ASN A 246 2.63 22.06 -7.53
N LEU A 247 2.07 22.53 -6.41
CA LEU A 247 1.84 21.69 -5.26
C LEU A 247 0.56 20.85 -5.43
N THR A 248 -0.55 21.46 -5.88
CA THR A 248 -1.87 20.81 -5.95
C THR A 248 -2.08 19.95 -7.18
N ASP A 249 -1.66 20.43 -8.34
CA ASP A 249 -1.99 19.83 -9.64
C ASP A 249 -0.97 18.76 -10.04
N ASP A 250 0.19 18.80 -9.37
CA ASP A 250 1.39 18.06 -9.68
C ASP A 250 1.74 17.12 -8.51
N GLU A 251 2.38 17.60 -7.43
CA GLU A 251 2.84 16.71 -6.35
C GLU A 251 1.69 16.00 -5.61
N LEU A 252 0.59 16.71 -5.34
CA LEU A 252 -0.58 16.11 -4.70
C LEU A 252 -1.32 15.16 -5.65
N ALA A 253 -1.39 15.47 -6.95
CA ALA A 253 -1.98 14.58 -7.95
C ALA A 253 -1.14 13.29 -8.11
N ASP A 254 0.19 13.42 -8.15
CA ASP A 254 1.13 12.30 -8.19
C ASP A 254 1.01 11.44 -6.93
N TRP A 255 0.85 12.06 -5.75
CA TRP A 255 0.56 11.31 -4.53
C TRP A 255 -0.78 10.57 -4.59
N LYS A 256 -1.86 11.20 -5.08
CA LYS A 256 -3.15 10.52 -5.26
C LYS A 256 -3.02 9.32 -6.21
N ARG A 257 -2.25 9.45 -7.29
CA ARG A 257 -1.97 8.35 -8.21
C ARG A 257 -1.15 7.24 -7.56
N ARG A 258 -0.13 7.57 -6.77
CA ARG A 258 0.64 6.59 -5.99
C ARG A 258 -0.23 5.87 -4.96
N GLN A 259 -1.11 6.59 -4.26
CA GLN A 259 -2.08 5.98 -3.34
C GLN A 259 -2.99 4.99 -4.05
N GLN A 260 -3.47 5.35 -5.24
CA GLN A 260 -4.30 4.49 -6.09
C GLN A 260 -3.57 3.18 -6.48
N ILE A 261 -2.30 3.29 -6.90
CA ILE A 261 -1.44 2.15 -7.24
C ILE A 261 -1.15 1.28 -6.00
N ALA A 262 -0.83 1.90 -4.86
CA ALA A 262 -0.61 1.19 -3.60
C ALA A 262 -1.86 0.44 -3.14
N CYS A 263 -3.06 0.99 -3.34
CA CYS A 263 -4.31 0.31 -3.02
C CYS A 263 -4.48 -1.01 -3.78
N ILE A 264 -3.95 -1.12 -5.00
CA ILE A 264 -4.01 -2.36 -5.80
C ILE A 264 -2.76 -3.25 -5.66
N GLY A 265 -1.95 -3.02 -4.63
CA GLY A 265 -0.78 -3.85 -4.29
C GLY A 265 0.55 -3.37 -4.86
N GLY A 266 0.59 -2.19 -5.50
CA GLY A 266 1.84 -1.58 -5.95
C GLY A 266 2.67 -0.98 -4.81
N PRO A 267 3.79 -0.31 -5.14
CA PRO A 267 4.76 0.15 -4.14
C PRO A 267 4.17 1.07 -3.06
N PRO A 268 4.49 0.88 -1.77
CA PRO A 268 3.80 1.51 -0.64
C PRO A 268 4.22 2.96 -0.34
N ASN A 269 4.90 3.67 -1.25
CA ASN A 269 5.40 5.02 -0.97
C ASN A 269 4.27 6.08 -1.02
N ILE A 270 3.52 6.19 0.07
CA ILE A 270 2.32 7.05 0.21
C ILE A 270 2.37 7.98 1.43
N CYS A 271 3.54 8.21 2.03
CA CYS A 271 3.68 9.11 3.17
C CYS A 271 3.31 10.57 2.79
N LEU A 272 2.52 11.22 3.65
CA LEU A 272 2.01 12.58 3.46
C LEU A 272 2.88 13.66 4.11
N ASP A 273 3.86 13.31 4.94
CA ASP A 273 4.56 14.27 5.81
C ASP A 273 5.23 15.43 5.06
N ARG A 274 5.81 15.15 3.88
CA ARG A 274 6.43 16.21 3.04
C ARG A 274 5.37 17.15 2.45
N LEU A 275 4.28 16.60 1.92
CA LEU A 275 3.15 17.38 1.41
C LEU A 275 2.51 18.21 2.52
N GLU A 276 2.31 17.63 3.71
CA GLU A 276 1.79 18.34 4.89
C GLU A 276 2.70 19.50 5.28
N THR A 277 4.02 19.30 5.30
CA THR A 277 4.99 20.35 5.60
C THR A 277 4.93 21.49 4.59
N TRP A 278 4.93 21.18 3.29
CA TRP A 278 4.86 22.18 2.22
C TRP A 278 3.54 22.95 2.21
N ILE A 279 2.42 22.24 2.34
CA ILE A 279 1.07 22.82 2.37
C ILE A 279 0.90 23.71 3.60
N THR A 280 1.34 23.24 4.77
CA THR A 280 1.26 24.02 6.01
C THR A 280 2.10 25.29 5.91
N SER A 281 3.36 25.19 5.44
CA SER A 281 4.25 26.35 5.25
C SER A 281 3.65 27.41 4.30
N LEU A 282 3.05 26.97 3.19
CA LEU A 282 2.37 27.87 2.25
C LEU A 282 1.12 28.49 2.88
N ALA A 283 0.31 27.71 3.60
CA ALA A 283 -0.89 28.19 4.27
C ALA A 283 -0.58 29.22 5.37
N GLU A 284 0.47 29.01 6.17
CA GLU A 284 0.98 29.99 7.15
C GLU A 284 1.38 31.30 6.46
N SER A 285 2.16 31.18 5.38
CA SER A 285 2.62 32.32 4.57
C SER A 285 1.43 33.12 4.01
N GLN A 286 0.40 32.43 3.53
CA GLN A 286 -0.82 33.05 3.00
C GLN A 286 -1.61 33.80 4.08
N LEU A 287 -1.78 33.19 5.25
CA LEU A 287 -2.46 33.84 6.38
C LEU A 287 -1.69 35.05 6.89
N GLN A 288 -0.36 34.99 6.93
CA GLN A 288 0.46 36.13 7.33
C GLN A 288 0.31 37.30 6.35
N ILE A 289 0.35 37.05 5.03
CA ILE A 289 0.08 38.11 4.03
C ILE A 289 -1.31 38.69 4.18
N ARG A 290 -2.33 37.86 4.46
CA ARG A 290 -3.68 38.37 4.72
C ARG A 290 -3.73 39.28 5.95
N GLN A 291 -3.01 38.95 7.03
CA GLN A 291 -2.90 39.82 8.21
C GLN A 291 -2.22 41.16 7.86
N GLN A 292 -1.17 41.14 7.04
CA GLN A 292 -0.51 42.36 6.56
C GLN A 292 -1.42 43.22 5.68
N ILE A 293 -2.26 42.61 4.82
CA ILE A 293 -3.26 43.34 4.01
C ILE A 293 -4.33 43.99 4.90
N LYS A 294 -4.79 43.31 5.96
CA LYS A 294 -5.67 43.91 6.97
C LYS A 294 -4.98 45.05 7.72
N LYS A 295 -3.70 44.92 8.03
CA LYS A 295 -2.92 45.98 8.67
C LYS A 295 -2.79 47.22 7.77
N LEU A 296 -2.67 47.04 6.45
CA LEU A 296 -2.72 48.16 5.50
C LEU A 296 -4.07 48.89 5.55
N GLU A 297 -5.18 48.18 5.75
CA GLU A 297 -6.50 48.80 5.94
C GLU A 297 -6.53 49.69 7.20
N GLU A 298 -6.02 49.20 8.32
CA GLU A 298 -5.91 49.99 9.56
C GLU A 298 -5.05 51.25 9.36
N LEU A 299 -3.91 51.12 8.68
CA LEU A 299 -3.02 52.24 8.38
C LEU A 299 -3.67 53.25 7.43
N GLN A 300 -4.43 52.77 6.44
CA GLN A 300 -5.18 53.61 5.53
C GLN A 300 -6.29 54.39 6.25
N GLN A 301 -6.97 53.78 7.24
CA GLN A 301 -7.98 54.47 8.05
C GLN A 301 -7.39 55.63 8.87
N LYS A 302 -6.14 55.50 9.34
CA LYS A 302 -5.44 56.57 10.07
C LYS A 302 -4.99 57.71 9.15
N VAL A 303 -4.38 57.39 8.01
CA VAL A 303 -3.82 58.38 7.06
C VAL A 303 -4.13 57.96 5.63
N SER A 304 -4.83 58.80 4.88
CA SER A 304 -5.12 58.57 3.46
C SER A 304 -5.20 59.88 2.68
N TYR A 305 -5.07 59.79 1.36
CA TYR A 305 -4.97 60.92 0.46
C TYR A 305 -5.42 60.55 -0.96
N LYS A 306 -5.58 61.56 -1.81
CA LYS A 306 -5.97 61.34 -3.22
C LYS A 306 -4.86 60.59 -3.95
N GLY A 307 -5.18 59.42 -4.52
CA GLY A 307 -4.21 58.57 -5.22
C GLY A 307 -3.44 57.60 -4.31
N ASP A 308 -3.91 57.39 -3.08
CA ASP A 308 -3.39 56.39 -2.14
C ASP A 308 -3.44 54.98 -2.75
N PRO A 309 -2.29 54.31 -2.92
CA PRO A 309 -2.24 52.99 -3.55
C PRO A 309 -2.95 51.91 -2.72
N ILE A 310 -3.10 52.09 -1.40
CA ILE A 310 -3.81 51.11 -0.56
C ILE A 310 -5.29 51.06 -0.95
N ILE A 311 -5.95 52.21 -1.14
CA ILE A 311 -7.36 52.26 -1.56
C ILE A 311 -7.53 51.57 -2.93
N GLN A 312 -6.61 51.81 -3.85
CA GLN A 312 -6.71 51.34 -5.24
C GLN A 312 -6.53 49.83 -5.37
N HIS A 313 -5.61 49.23 -4.61
CA HIS A 313 -5.18 47.85 -4.85
C HIS A 313 -5.59 46.86 -3.76
N ARG A 314 -5.81 47.31 -2.51
CA ARG A 314 -6.12 46.41 -1.38
C ARG A 314 -7.30 45.47 -1.63
N PRO A 315 -8.46 45.90 -2.20
CA PRO A 315 -9.57 44.99 -2.44
C PRO A 315 -9.20 43.78 -3.31
N ALA A 316 -8.45 44.02 -4.39
CA ALA A 316 -7.99 42.96 -5.28
C ALA A 316 -6.93 42.04 -4.63
N LEU A 317 -6.07 42.59 -3.76
CA LEU A 317 -5.12 41.79 -2.98
C LEU A 317 -5.83 40.88 -1.98
N GLU A 318 -6.84 41.40 -1.26
CA GLU A 318 -7.62 40.62 -0.29
C GLU A 318 -8.44 39.52 -0.98
N GLU A 319 -9.08 39.82 -2.11
CA GLU A 319 -9.80 38.81 -2.91
C GLU A 319 -8.86 37.68 -3.33
N LYS A 320 -7.72 38.02 -3.94
CA LYS A 320 -6.75 37.04 -4.44
C LYS A 320 -6.16 36.17 -3.33
N ILE A 321 -5.81 36.73 -2.16
CA ILE A 321 -5.26 35.91 -1.06
C ILE A 321 -6.32 35.00 -0.44
N VAL A 322 -7.57 35.47 -0.33
CA VAL A 322 -8.68 34.66 0.18
C VAL A 322 -8.97 33.49 -0.76
N ASP A 323 -8.94 33.71 -2.07
CA ASP A 323 -9.14 32.64 -3.05
C ASP A 323 -8.00 31.62 -3.04
N LEU A 324 -6.75 32.08 -2.96
CA LEU A 324 -5.58 31.19 -2.84
C LEU A 324 -5.70 30.29 -1.60
N PHE A 325 -5.97 30.89 -0.43
CA PHE A 325 -6.11 30.16 0.82
C PHE A 325 -7.32 29.20 0.80
N ARG A 326 -8.46 29.63 0.26
CA ARG A 326 -9.65 28.79 0.11
C ARG A 326 -9.37 27.57 -0.76
N ASN A 327 -8.70 27.76 -1.89
CA ASN A 327 -8.37 26.67 -2.80
C ASN A 327 -7.33 25.72 -2.21
N LEU A 328 -6.33 26.25 -1.49
CA LEU A 328 -5.34 25.44 -0.79
C LEU A 328 -5.99 24.57 0.28
N MET A 329 -6.86 25.16 1.11
CA MET A 329 -7.61 24.44 2.15
C MET A 329 -8.47 23.31 1.58
N LYS A 330 -9.17 23.56 0.46
CA LYS A 330 -9.96 22.54 -0.24
C LYS A 330 -9.10 21.40 -0.76
N SER A 331 -7.98 21.71 -1.41
CA SER A 331 -7.04 20.70 -1.93
C SER A 331 -6.35 19.90 -0.82
N ALA A 332 -6.12 20.52 0.34
CA ALA A 332 -5.47 19.90 1.49
C ALA A 332 -6.33 18.86 2.22
N PHE A 333 -7.64 18.81 1.98
CA PHE A 333 -8.53 17.83 2.60
C PHE A 333 -8.60 16.54 1.76
N VAL A 334 -7.95 15.48 2.25
CA VAL A 334 -7.73 14.25 1.50
C VAL A 334 -8.14 13.01 2.28
N VAL A 335 -8.47 11.93 1.56
CA VAL A 335 -8.62 10.59 2.13
C VAL A 335 -7.23 9.98 2.27
N GLU A 336 -6.71 9.88 3.50
CA GLU A 336 -5.39 9.28 3.78
C GLU A 336 -5.43 7.75 3.68
N ARG A 337 -6.50 7.13 4.22
CA ARG A 337 -6.72 5.69 4.13
C ARG A 337 -8.07 5.41 3.49
N GLN A 338 -8.02 4.78 2.32
CA GLN A 338 -9.20 4.42 1.55
C GLN A 338 -10.11 3.43 2.30
N PRO A 339 -11.42 3.38 2.00
CA PRO A 339 -12.37 2.45 2.63
C PRO A 339 -11.88 1.01 2.57
N CYS A 340 -11.73 0.35 3.72
CA CYS A 340 -11.24 -1.01 3.79
C CYS A 340 -11.85 -1.79 4.97
N MET A 341 -12.21 -3.05 4.73
CA MET A 341 -12.70 -3.96 5.77
C MET A 341 -11.51 -4.57 6.53
N PRO A 342 -11.42 -4.47 7.86
CA PRO A 342 -10.30 -5.04 8.62
C PRO A 342 -10.07 -6.54 8.43
N MET A 343 -11.12 -7.29 8.08
CA MET A 343 -11.04 -8.74 7.79
C MET A 343 -10.45 -9.07 6.41
N HIS A 344 -10.37 -8.08 5.52
CA HIS A 344 -9.86 -8.21 4.17
C HIS A 344 -8.92 -7.05 3.82
N PRO A 345 -7.77 -6.91 4.52
CA PRO A 345 -6.87 -5.76 4.36
C PRO A 345 -6.28 -5.66 2.96
N ASP A 346 -6.09 -6.80 2.27
CA ASP A 346 -5.53 -6.89 0.92
C ASP A 346 -6.55 -6.57 -0.19
N ARG A 347 -7.77 -6.17 0.18
CA ARG A 347 -8.88 -5.87 -0.75
C ARG A 347 -9.57 -4.56 -0.37
N PRO A 348 -8.84 -3.41 -0.37
CA PRO A 348 -9.46 -2.10 -0.14
C PRO A 348 -10.50 -1.80 -1.24
N LEU A 349 -11.38 -0.83 -1.00
CA LEU A 349 -12.43 -0.40 -1.94
C LEU A 349 -13.50 -1.45 -2.29
N VAL A 350 -13.46 -2.64 -1.69
CA VAL A 350 -14.56 -3.62 -1.76
C VAL A 350 -15.21 -3.70 -0.38
N ILE A 351 -16.50 -3.36 -0.29
CA ILE A 351 -17.22 -3.30 0.98
C ILE A 351 -18.40 -4.28 0.94
N LYS A 352 -18.46 -5.19 1.92
CA LYS A 352 -19.60 -6.09 2.08
C LYS A 352 -20.68 -5.45 2.94
N THR A 353 -21.94 -5.47 2.48
CA THR A 353 -23.08 -4.99 3.25
C THR A 353 -23.17 -5.71 4.61
N GLY A 354 -23.42 -4.96 5.68
CA GLY A 354 -23.50 -5.49 7.04
C GLY A 354 -22.15 -5.77 7.72
N VAL A 355 -21.01 -5.61 7.02
CA VAL A 355 -19.67 -5.73 7.60
C VAL A 355 -19.10 -4.35 7.91
N GLN A 356 -18.38 -4.26 9.04
CA GLN A 356 -17.72 -3.01 9.42
C GLN A 356 -16.51 -2.72 8.52
N PHE A 357 -16.34 -1.45 8.17
CA PHE A 357 -15.17 -0.97 7.45
C PHE A 357 -14.64 0.33 8.06
N THR A 358 -13.38 0.61 7.74
CA THR A 358 -12.66 1.78 8.23
C THR A 358 -12.32 2.73 7.09
N ASN A 359 -12.21 4.01 7.41
CA ASN A 359 -11.70 5.05 6.52
C ASN A 359 -11.02 6.14 7.34
N LYS A 360 -9.99 6.79 6.79
CA LYS A 360 -9.31 7.91 7.45
C LYS A 360 -9.15 9.08 6.49
N VAL A 361 -9.57 10.27 6.94
CA VAL A 361 -9.32 11.54 6.25
C VAL A 361 -8.29 12.37 7.01
N ARG A 362 -7.54 13.20 6.30
CA ARG A 362 -6.49 14.07 6.85
C ARG A 362 -6.60 15.46 6.22
N LEU A 363 -6.37 16.49 7.03
CA LEU A 363 -6.18 17.85 6.56
C LEU A 363 -4.67 18.14 6.56
N LEU A 364 -4.10 18.38 5.38
CA LEU A 364 -2.67 18.63 5.20
C LEU A 364 -2.24 20.04 5.65
N VAL A 365 -3.19 20.92 5.96
CA VAL A 365 -2.93 22.19 6.65
C VAL A 365 -2.97 21.94 8.15
N LYS A 366 -1.80 21.88 8.76
CA LYS A 366 -1.67 21.49 10.17
C LYS A 366 -1.61 22.71 11.09
N PHE A 367 -2.77 23.26 11.40
CA PHE A 367 -2.92 24.35 12.37
C PHE A 367 -3.37 23.83 13.74
N PRO A 368 -2.59 24.03 14.82
CA PRO A 368 -2.99 23.64 16.17
C PRO A 368 -4.35 24.22 16.60
N GLU A 369 -4.70 25.40 16.10
CA GLU A 369 -5.97 26.09 16.38
C GLU A 369 -7.18 25.31 15.86
N LEU A 370 -7.02 24.47 14.83
CA LEU A 370 -8.10 23.68 14.24
C LEU A 370 -8.34 22.35 15.00
N ASN A 371 -7.50 22.02 15.98
CA ASN A 371 -7.63 20.78 16.74
C ASN A 371 -8.99 20.71 17.45
N TYR A 372 -9.74 19.61 17.26
CA TYR A 372 -11.10 19.40 17.77
C TYR A 372 -12.18 20.37 17.25
N GLN A 373 -11.86 21.27 16.33
CA GLN A 373 -12.85 22.24 15.79
C GLN A 373 -13.65 21.70 14.61
N LEU A 374 -13.07 20.78 13.84
CA LEU A 374 -13.66 20.31 12.59
C LEU A 374 -14.47 19.03 12.82
N LYS A 375 -15.76 19.06 12.52
CA LYS A 375 -16.66 17.90 12.60
C LYS A 375 -16.91 17.37 11.19
N ILE A 376 -16.25 16.27 10.86
CA ILE A 376 -16.37 15.60 9.57
C ILE A 376 -17.63 14.75 9.55
N LYS A 377 -18.46 14.89 8.52
CA LYS A 377 -19.61 14.02 8.23
C LYS A 377 -19.29 13.12 7.04
N VAL A 378 -19.67 11.85 7.12
CA VAL A 378 -19.53 10.89 6.02
C VAL A 378 -20.89 10.56 5.40
N ILE A 379 -20.93 10.53 4.07
CA ILE A 379 -22.12 10.29 3.24
C ILE A 379 -21.72 9.35 2.09
N ILE A 380 -22.61 8.46 1.66
CA ILE A 380 -22.41 7.64 0.45
C ILE A 380 -23.37 8.13 -0.64
N ASP A 381 -22.92 8.14 -1.89
CA ASP A 381 -23.70 8.51 -3.08
C ASP A 381 -24.46 9.83 -2.92
N LYS A 382 -23.75 10.87 -2.46
CA LYS A 382 -24.31 12.22 -2.40
C LYS A 382 -24.81 12.63 -3.78
N GLU A 383 -26.08 13.00 -3.88
CA GLU A 383 -26.70 13.50 -5.10
C GLU A 383 -26.19 14.93 -5.41
N SER A 384 -24.94 15.04 -5.83
CA SER A 384 -24.37 16.28 -6.39
C SER A 384 -24.53 16.25 -7.91
N GLY A 385 -25.07 17.32 -8.50
CA GLY A 385 -25.48 17.41 -9.92
C GLY A 385 -24.40 17.14 -10.99
N ASP A 386 -23.14 16.94 -10.61
CA ASP A 386 -22.01 16.71 -11.52
C ASP A 386 -21.81 15.24 -11.92
N VAL A 387 -22.38 14.27 -11.19
CA VAL A 387 -22.21 12.84 -11.48
C VAL A 387 -23.56 12.12 -11.30
N ALA A 388 -24.36 12.10 -12.35
CA ALA A 388 -25.57 11.28 -12.37
C ALA A 388 -25.16 9.79 -12.42
N ALA A 389 -25.33 9.09 -11.29
CA ALA A 389 -25.26 7.64 -11.26
C ALA A 389 -26.25 7.05 -12.27
N ILE A 390 -25.88 5.93 -12.90
CA ILE A 390 -26.75 5.26 -13.88
C ILE A 390 -28.13 5.00 -13.26
N ARG A 391 -29.17 5.35 -14.02
CA ARG A 391 -30.57 5.12 -13.64
C ARG A 391 -30.77 3.62 -13.36
N GLY A 392 -31.13 3.27 -12.13
CA GLY A 392 -31.32 1.87 -11.70
C GLY A 392 -30.23 1.31 -10.78
N SER A 393 -29.19 2.10 -10.48
CA SER A 393 -28.15 1.75 -9.47
C SER A 393 -28.77 1.54 -8.09
N ARG A 394 -28.24 0.58 -7.33
CA ARG A 394 -28.57 0.34 -5.92
C ARG A 394 -28.16 1.55 -5.10
N LYS A 395 -28.95 1.86 -4.07
CA LYS A 395 -28.62 2.92 -3.11
C LYS A 395 -28.29 2.31 -1.76
N PHE A 396 -27.36 2.93 -1.06
CA PHE A 396 -26.88 2.47 0.24
C PHE A 396 -26.96 3.58 1.27
N ASN A 397 -27.10 3.18 2.53
CA ASN A 397 -27.03 4.06 3.68
C ASN A 397 -25.85 3.65 4.56
N ILE A 398 -25.14 4.65 5.09
CA ILE A 398 -24.11 4.46 6.11
C ILE A 398 -24.79 4.35 7.48
N LEU A 399 -24.50 3.25 8.18
CA LEU A 399 -24.83 3.01 9.57
C LEU A 399 -23.58 3.15 10.45
N GLY A 400 -23.79 3.40 11.74
CA GLY A 400 -22.72 3.64 12.72
C GLY A 400 -22.47 5.14 12.95
N THR A 401 -21.26 5.48 13.35
CA THR A 401 -20.88 6.87 13.68
C THR A 401 -20.60 7.67 12.40
N ASN A 402 -21.64 8.29 11.84
CA ASN A 402 -21.57 9.06 10.59
C ASN A 402 -20.89 10.44 10.71
N THR A 403 -20.50 10.85 11.92
CA THR A 403 -19.71 12.08 12.14
C THR A 403 -18.52 11.82 13.06
N LYS A 404 -17.36 12.38 12.74
CA LYS A 404 -16.15 12.26 13.55
C LYS A 404 -15.47 13.62 13.66
N VAL A 405 -15.03 13.97 14.87
CA VAL A 405 -14.24 15.19 15.09
C VAL A 405 -12.79 14.91 14.69
N MET A 406 -12.20 15.82 13.92
CA MET A 406 -10.78 15.77 13.55
C MET A 406 -9.92 16.20 14.73
N ASN A 407 -8.86 15.44 14.99
CA ASN A 407 -7.94 15.69 16.09
C ASN A 407 -6.48 15.46 15.68
N MET A 408 -5.57 15.98 16.49
CA MET A 408 -4.15 15.74 16.34
C MET A 408 -3.78 14.34 16.84
N GLU A 409 -3.19 13.51 15.99
CA GLU A 409 -2.65 12.20 16.39
C GLU A 409 -1.33 12.32 17.18
N GLU A 410 -1.07 11.39 18.09
CA GLU A 410 0.14 11.32 18.94
C GLU A 410 1.39 10.75 18.22
N SER A 411 1.35 10.58 16.89
CA SER A 411 2.49 10.09 16.10
C SER A 411 3.67 11.07 16.09
N ASN A 412 4.89 10.61 15.74
CA ASN A 412 6.14 11.38 15.83
C ASN A 412 6.10 12.79 15.22
N ASN A 413 5.26 13.00 14.20
CA ASN A 413 5.09 14.31 13.56
C ASN A 413 3.75 14.98 13.88
N GLY A 414 2.78 14.29 14.51
CA GLY A 414 1.40 14.75 14.78
C GLY A 414 0.62 15.17 13.54
N SER A 415 -0.56 14.61 13.30
CA SER A 415 -1.36 14.94 12.10
C SER A 415 -2.81 15.26 12.43
N LEU A 416 -3.41 16.24 11.74
CA LEU A 416 -4.84 16.54 11.84
C LEU A 416 -5.64 15.56 11.00
N SER A 417 -6.23 14.56 11.65
CA SER A 417 -6.96 13.51 10.95
C SER A 417 -8.23 13.08 11.68
N ALA A 418 -9.13 12.42 10.96
CA ALA A 418 -10.34 11.83 11.51
C ALA A 418 -10.48 10.40 10.98
N GLU A 419 -10.41 9.44 11.89
CA GLU A 419 -10.56 8.01 11.57
C GLU A 419 -11.96 7.51 11.94
N PHE A 420 -12.66 6.97 10.95
CA PHE A 420 -13.93 6.29 11.09
C PHE A 420 -13.70 4.78 11.14
N LYS A 421 -14.00 4.13 12.28
CA LYS A 421 -13.73 2.68 12.49
C LYS A 421 -14.95 1.77 12.37
N HIS A 422 -16.14 2.29 12.66
CA HIS A 422 -17.35 1.50 12.83
C HIS A 422 -18.43 1.88 11.81
N LEU A 423 -18.02 2.10 10.55
CA LEU A 423 -18.97 2.34 9.46
C LEU A 423 -19.49 1.01 8.93
N THR A 424 -20.76 0.96 8.54
CA THR A 424 -21.37 -0.22 7.91
C THR A 424 -22.32 0.23 6.82
N LEU A 425 -22.38 -0.49 5.70
CA LEU A 425 -23.35 -0.19 4.63
C LEU A 425 -24.58 -1.09 4.74
N ARG A 426 -25.76 -0.49 4.57
CA ARG A 426 -27.04 -1.21 4.40
C ARG A 426 -27.72 -0.74 3.12
N GLU A 427 -28.16 -1.69 2.31
CA GLU A 427 -28.91 -1.42 1.08
C GLU A 427 -30.28 -0.77 1.40
N GLN A 428 -30.62 0.28 0.67
CA GLN A 428 -31.89 0.97 0.79
C GLN A 428 -32.97 0.24 -0.01
N ARG A 429 -33.84 -0.48 0.70
CA ARG A 429 -34.98 -1.18 0.11
C ARG A 429 -36.23 -0.29 0.18
N CYS A 430 -36.38 0.69 -0.72
CA CYS A 430 -37.67 1.35 -1.06
C CYS A 430 -37.46 2.43 -2.13
N GLY A 431 -38.19 2.31 -3.24
CA GLY A 431 -38.28 3.30 -4.31
C GLY A 431 -38.66 2.65 -5.64
N ASN A 432 -39.86 2.94 -6.14
CA ASN A 432 -40.37 2.46 -7.45
C ASN A 432 -39.65 3.11 -8.65
N GLY A 433 -38.33 3.29 -8.58
CA GLY A 433 -37.49 3.63 -9.73
C GLY A 433 -37.23 2.36 -10.52
N GLY A 434 -38.12 2.08 -11.47
CA GLY A 434 -38.21 0.80 -12.18
C GLY A 434 -36.87 0.17 -12.54
N ARG A 435 -36.69 -1.08 -12.15
CA ARG A 435 -35.89 -2.06 -12.88
C ARG A 435 -36.55 -2.29 -14.26
N THR A 436 -36.61 -1.26 -15.10
CA THR A 436 -37.01 -1.42 -16.49
C THR A 436 -35.78 -1.85 -17.25
N ASN A 437 -35.82 -3.05 -17.82
CA ASN A 437 -34.84 -3.60 -18.76
C ASN A 437 -34.27 -2.49 -19.66
N SER A 438 -33.06 -2.02 -19.32
CA SER A 438 -32.17 -1.37 -20.26
C SER A 438 -30.96 -2.27 -20.36
N ASP A 439 -30.43 -2.45 -21.58
CA ASP A 439 -29.15 -3.11 -21.85
C ASP A 439 -27.94 -2.40 -21.18
N ALA A 440 -28.20 -1.42 -20.30
CA ALA A 440 -27.23 -0.58 -19.60
C ALA A 440 -27.15 -0.85 -18.08
N SER A 441 -27.85 -1.87 -17.54
CA SER A 441 -27.69 -2.24 -16.13
C SER A 441 -26.37 -2.99 -15.93
N LEU A 442 -25.40 -2.34 -15.30
CA LEU A 442 -24.16 -2.99 -14.85
C LEU A 442 -24.45 -4.13 -13.88
N ILE A 443 -23.59 -5.14 -13.85
CA ILE A 443 -23.68 -6.19 -12.82
C ILE A 443 -23.26 -5.63 -11.45
N VAL A 444 -23.70 -6.28 -10.38
CA VAL A 444 -23.45 -5.88 -8.98
C VAL A 444 -21.98 -5.56 -8.68
N THR A 445 -21.02 -6.27 -9.30
CA THR A 445 -19.58 -6.07 -9.05
C THR A 445 -18.94 -4.99 -9.93
N GLU A 446 -19.65 -4.51 -10.95
CA GLU A 446 -19.22 -3.41 -11.85
C GLU A 446 -19.84 -2.05 -11.43
N GLU A 447 -20.79 -2.06 -10.49
CA GLU A 447 -21.40 -0.85 -9.94
C GLU A 447 -20.46 -0.18 -8.93
N LEU A 448 -20.18 1.10 -9.15
CA LEU A 448 -19.25 1.90 -8.36
C LEU A 448 -19.98 2.98 -7.56
N HIS A 449 -19.56 3.16 -6.31
CA HIS A 449 -20.14 4.11 -5.35
C HIS A 449 -19.06 5.05 -4.81
N LEU A 450 -19.45 6.24 -4.35
CA LEU A 450 -18.53 7.20 -3.76
C LEU A 450 -18.89 7.48 -2.31
N ILE A 451 -17.89 7.43 -1.43
CA ILE A 451 -18.01 7.88 -0.05
C ILE A 451 -17.45 9.30 0.05
N THR A 452 -18.32 10.25 0.35
CA THR A 452 -18.03 11.69 0.48
C THR A 452 -17.86 12.07 1.94
N PHE A 453 -16.90 12.95 2.20
CA PHE A 453 -16.60 13.53 3.50
C PHE A 453 -16.76 15.04 3.41
N GLU A 454 -17.50 15.61 4.36
CA GLU A 454 -17.80 17.04 4.41
C GLU A 454 -17.45 17.62 5.77
N THR A 455 -16.93 18.84 5.80
CA THR A 455 -16.80 19.65 7.01
C THR A 455 -16.81 21.12 6.64
N GLU A 456 -17.08 21.97 7.62
CA GLU A 456 -16.94 23.42 7.50
C GLU A 456 -15.80 23.89 8.40
N VAL A 457 -14.98 24.83 7.91
CA VAL A 457 -13.90 25.47 8.66
C VAL A 457 -14.26 26.93 8.89
N TYR A 458 -14.16 27.38 10.14
CA TYR A 458 -14.26 28.78 10.53
C TYR A 458 -12.92 29.23 11.09
N HIS A 459 -12.14 29.98 10.29
CA HIS A 459 -10.81 30.41 10.70
C HIS A 459 -10.53 31.86 10.29
N GLN A 460 -10.12 32.71 11.24
CA GLN A 460 -9.82 34.14 11.03
C GLN A 460 -10.90 34.92 10.23
N GLY A 461 -12.18 34.64 10.51
CA GLY A 461 -13.32 35.28 9.85
C GLY A 461 -13.66 34.73 8.46
N LEU A 462 -13.03 33.65 8.02
CA LEU A 462 -13.37 32.94 6.78
C LEU A 462 -14.18 31.69 7.09
N LYS A 463 -15.31 31.52 6.38
CA LYS A 463 -16.03 30.24 6.28
C LYS A 463 -15.60 29.52 5.00
N ILE A 464 -15.11 28.28 5.15
CA ILE A 464 -14.68 27.43 4.03
C ILE A 464 -15.33 26.06 4.18
N ASP A 465 -16.11 25.67 3.19
CA ASP A 465 -16.66 24.32 3.10
C ASP A 465 -15.63 23.41 2.43
N LEU A 466 -15.28 22.32 3.12
CA LEU A 466 -14.36 21.30 2.65
C LEU A 466 -15.14 20.03 2.29
N GLU A 467 -14.87 19.52 1.10
CA GLU A 467 -15.46 18.27 0.62
C GLU A 467 -14.38 17.45 -0.08
N THR A 468 -14.31 16.16 0.25
CA THR A 468 -13.44 15.19 -0.44
C THR A 468 -14.14 13.84 -0.54
N HIS A 469 -13.65 12.94 -1.39
CA HIS A 469 -14.29 11.64 -1.65
C HIS A 469 -13.23 10.54 -1.71
N SER A 470 -13.65 9.31 -1.37
CA SER A 470 -12.85 8.11 -1.59
C SER A 470 -12.67 7.85 -3.09
N LEU A 471 -11.74 6.96 -3.42
CA LEU A 471 -11.80 6.27 -4.72
C LEU A 471 -13.12 5.49 -4.82
N PRO A 472 -13.59 5.15 -6.04
CA PRO A 472 -14.83 4.42 -6.19
C PRO A 472 -14.77 3.04 -5.53
N VAL A 473 -15.88 2.69 -4.88
CA VAL A 473 -16.04 1.50 -4.05
C VAL A 473 -17.03 0.56 -4.71
N VAL A 474 -16.75 -0.75 -4.68
CA VAL A 474 -17.70 -1.80 -5.07
C VAL A 474 -18.40 -2.34 -3.83
N VAL A 475 -19.74 -2.38 -3.84
CA VAL A 475 -20.54 -2.88 -2.71
C VAL A 475 -21.11 -4.27 -3.02
N ILE A 476 -20.67 -5.26 -2.24
CA ILE A 476 -21.05 -6.68 -2.38
C ILE A 476 -22.01 -7.14 -1.27
N SER A 477 -22.80 -8.17 -1.55
CA SER A 477 -23.70 -8.79 -0.56
C SER A 477 -23.11 -10.07 0.03
N ASN A 478 -22.33 -10.83 -0.75
CA ASN A 478 -21.73 -12.09 -0.35
C ASN A 478 -20.22 -12.11 -0.67
N ILE A 479 -19.44 -12.80 0.16
CA ILE A 479 -17.99 -12.94 -0.01
C ILE A 479 -17.61 -13.68 -1.30
N CYS A 480 -18.49 -14.53 -1.85
CA CYS A 480 -18.25 -15.18 -3.14
C CYS A 480 -18.11 -14.19 -4.31
N GLN A 481 -18.56 -12.94 -4.14
CA GLN A 481 -18.42 -11.87 -5.13
C GLN A 481 -17.08 -11.13 -5.04
N MET A 482 -16.31 -11.35 -3.96
CA MET A 482 -15.03 -10.67 -3.69
C MET A 482 -14.05 -10.75 -4.88
N PRO A 483 -13.83 -11.91 -5.53
CA PRO A 483 -12.88 -11.99 -6.64
C PRO A 483 -13.27 -11.06 -7.80
N ASN A 484 -14.55 -11.07 -8.20
CA ASN A 484 -15.04 -10.23 -9.30
C ASN A 484 -15.07 -8.74 -8.93
N ALA A 485 -15.47 -8.41 -7.69
CA ALA A 485 -15.43 -7.03 -7.20
C ALA A 485 -14.01 -6.49 -7.17
N TRP A 486 -13.05 -7.30 -6.73
CA TRP A 486 -11.65 -6.93 -6.75
C TRP A 486 -11.12 -6.74 -8.17
N ALA A 487 -11.52 -7.57 -9.13
CA ALA A 487 -11.19 -7.38 -10.53
C ALA A 487 -11.61 -5.99 -11.04
N SER A 488 -12.80 -5.54 -10.66
CA SER A 488 -13.29 -4.20 -11.02
C SER A 488 -12.46 -3.09 -10.39
N ILE A 489 -12.05 -3.25 -9.13
CA ILE A 489 -11.14 -2.32 -8.45
C ILE A 489 -9.76 -2.30 -9.13
N LEU A 490 -9.21 -3.45 -9.52
CA LEU A 490 -7.96 -3.54 -10.27
C LEU A 490 -8.06 -2.80 -11.60
N TRP A 491 -9.11 -3.09 -12.39
CA TRP A 491 -9.26 -2.50 -13.73
C TRP A 491 -9.46 -0.98 -13.69
N TYR A 492 -10.28 -0.50 -12.75
CA TYR A 492 -10.48 0.93 -12.54
C TYR A 492 -9.16 1.62 -12.20
N ASN A 493 -8.47 1.12 -11.17
CA ASN A 493 -7.31 1.79 -10.61
C ASN A 493 -6.06 1.66 -11.48
N MET A 494 -5.97 0.62 -12.30
CA MET A 494 -4.92 0.48 -13.30
C MET A 494 -5.05 1.53 -14.40
N LEU A 495 -6.27 1.74 -14.95
CA LEU A 495 -6.47 2.43 -16.23
C LEU A 495 -6.98 3.87 -16.16
N THR A 496 -7.44 4.36 -15.00
CA THR A 496 -7.87 5.75 -14.87
C THR A 496 -7.27 6.44 -13.65
N ASN A 497 -6.96 7.73 -13.80
CA ASN A 497 -6.63 8.65 -12.70
C ASN A 497 -7.82 9.54 -12.31
N HIS A 498 -8.96 9.42 -13.00
CA HIS A 498 -10.15 10.20 -12.69
C HIS A 498 -10.80 9.63 -11.42
N PRO A 499 -10.95 10.39 -10.31
CA PRO A 499 -11.37 9.81 -9.04
C PRO A 499 -12.89 9.61 -8.90
N LYS A 500 -13.71 10.22 -9.78
CA LYS A 500 -15.17 10.24 -9.67
C LYS A 500 -15.95 9.48 -10.75
N ASN A 501 -15.29 8.70 -11.62
CA ASN A 501 -15.99 8.10 -12.77
C ASN A 501 -16.76 6.83 -12.37
N VAL A 502 -17.89 6.99 -11.69
CA VAL A 502 -18.72 5.84 -11.27
C VAL A 502 -19.32 5.05 -12.44
N ASN A 503 -19.37 5.64 -13.63
CA ASN A 503 -19.92 5.03 -14.84
C ASN A 503 -18.87 4.31 -15.69
N PHE A 504 -17.66 4.09 -15.16
CA PHE A 504 -16.50 3.54 -15.86
C PHE A 504 -16.77 2.22 -16.61
N PHE A 505 -17.54 1.30 -16.02
CA PHE A 505 -17.85 0.00 -16.63
C PHE A 505 -18.95 0.05 -17.71
N THR A 506 -19.54 1.21 -17.99
CA THR A 506 -20.45 1.38 -19.14
C THR A 506 -19.69 1.19 -20.46
N LYS A 507 -18.45 1.67 -20.51
CA LYS A 507 -17.53 1.51 -21.64
C LYS A 507 -16.11 1.35 -21.11
N PRO A 508 -15.75 0.17 -20.58
CA PRO A 508 -14.47 -0.02 -19.92
C PRO A 508 -13.33 0.16 -20.94
N PRO A 509 -12.29 0.94 -20.60
CA PRO A 509 -11.12 1.08 -21.45
C PRO A 509 -10.38 -0.25 -21.58
N VAL A 510 -9.59 -0.34 -22.64
CA VAL A 510 -8.71 -1.48 -22.95
C VAL A 510 -7.37 -1.23 -22.28
N GLY A 511 -6.84 -2.21 -21.56
CA GLY A 511 -5.53 -2.14 -20.93
C GLY A 511 -4.44 -2.72 -21.83
N THR A 512 -3.17 -2.38 -21.58
CA THR A 512 -2.04 -3.06 -22.22
C THR A 512 -1.54 -4.21 -21.36
N TRP A 513 -0.92 -5.22 -21.98
CA TRP A 513 -0.29 -6.32 -21.26
C TRP A 513 0.78 -5.83 -20.28
N ASP A 514 1.56 -4.79 -20.61
CA ASP A 514 2.58 -4.28 -19.70
C ASP A 514 1.97 -3.83 -18.36
N GLN A 515 0.85 -3.10 -18.42
CA GLN A 515 0.09 -2.65 -17.24
C GLN A 515 -0.53 -3.83 -16.48
N VAL A 516 -1.16 -4.77 -17.21
CA VAL A 516 -1.82 -5.93 -16.61
C VAL A 516 -0.78 -6.84 -15.93
N ALA A 517 0.32 -7.15 -16.61
CA ALA A 517 1.39 -8.00 -16.10
C ALA A 517 1.99 -7.46 -14.80
N GLU A 518 2.23 -6.15 -14.74
CA GLU A 518 2.71 -5.47 -13.54
C GLU A 518 1.71 -5.63 -12.38
N VAL A 519 0.43 -5.33 -12.62
CA VAL A 519 -0.63 -5.47 -11.61
C VAL A 519 -0.79 -6.92 -11.16
N LEU A 520 -0.71 -7.89 -12.07
CA LEU A 520 -0.75 -9.32 -11.74
C LEU A 520 0.42 -9.71 -10.83
N SER A 521 1.62 -9.23 -11.11
CA SER A 521 2.80 -9.46 -10.26
C SER A 521 2.58 -8.88 -8.85
N TRP A 522 2.01 -7.68 -8.76
CA TRP A 522 1.65 -7.04 -7.48
C TRP A 522 0.65 -7.86 -6.66
N GLN A 523 -0.28 -8.58 -7.28
CA GLN A 523 -1.22 -9.43 -6.54
C GLN A 523 -0.51 -10.55 -5.79
N PHE A 524 0.58 -11.08 -6.36
CA PHE A 524 1.42 -12.07 -5.70
C PHE A 524 2.37 -11.44 -4.68
N SER A 525 3.04 -10.33 -5.00
CA SER A 525 4.01 -9.71 -4.09
C SER A 525 3.39 -8.96 -2.91
N SER A 526 2.11 -8.58 -2.98
CA SER A 526 1.38 -8.00 -1.84
C SER A 526 0.92 -9.07 -0.84
N THR A 527 0.64 -10.27 -1.34
CA THR A 527 0.14 -11.40 -0.53
C THR A 527 1.27 -12.32 -0.05
N THR A 528 2.41 -12.32 -0.76
CA THR A 528 3.55 -13.21 -0.54
C THR A 528 4.86 -12.40 -0.57
N LYS A 529 6.01 -13.03 -0.31
CA LYS A 529 7.31 -12.32 -0.33
C LYS A 529 7.88 -12.10 -1.74
N ARG A 530 7.22 -12.58 -2.79
CA ARG A 530 7.71 -12.46 -4.18
C ARG A 530 6.57 -12.31 -5.19
N GLY A 531 6.84 -11.57 -6.26
CA GLY A 531 5.95 -11.46 -7.41
C GLY A 531 6.11 -12.60 -8.41
N LEU A 532 5.65 -12.34 -9.64
CA LEU A 532 5.78 -13.25 -10.77
C LEU A 532 7.06 -13.00 -11.55
N THR A 533 7.71 -14.07 -12.03
CA THR A 533 8.86 -13.95 -12.94
C THR A 533 8.40 -13.65 -14.37
N ILE A 534 9.33 -13.20 -15.21
CA ILE A 534 9.07 -12.98 -16.64
C ILE A 534 8.51 -14.26 -17.31
N GLU A 535 9.08 -15.43 -17.02
CA GLU A 535 8.62 -16.70 -17.58
C GLU A 535 7.17 -17.04 -17.18
N GLN A 536 6.83 -16.79 -15.92
CA GLN A 536 5.47 -16.99 -15.40
C GLN A 536 4.50 -16.01 -16.07
N LEU A 537 4.91 -14.75 -16.22
CA LEU A 537 4.14 -13.71 -16.89
C LEU A 537 3.93 -14.05 -18.37
N THR A 538 4.96 -14.46 -19.11
CA THR A 538 4.85 -14.86 -20.52
C THR A 538 3.84 -15.98 -20.71
N THR A 539 3.83 -16.98 -19.81
CA THR A 539 2.84 -18.08 -19.85
C THR A 539 1.42 -17.57 -19.62
N LEU A 540 1.24 -16.62 -18.69
CA LEU A 540 -0.06 -15.98 -18.45
C LEU A 540 -0.51 -15.11 -19.64
N ALA A 541 0.43 -14.45 -20.32
CA ALA A 541 0.18 -13.66 -21.52
C ALA A 541 -0.34 -14.54 -22.65
N GLU A 542 0.36 -15.65 -22.91
CA GLU A 542 -0.03 -16.64 -23.92
C GLU A 542 -1.43 -17.19 -23.64
N LYS A 543 -1.77 -17.40 -22.36
CA LYS A 543 -3.10 -17.88 -21.97
C LYS A 543 -4.22 -16.88 -22.25
N LEU A 544 -3.95 -15.58 -22.17
CA LEU A 544 -4.94 -14.51 -22.41
C LEU A 544 -5.02 -14.09 -23.88
N LEU A 545 -3.89 -14.09 -24.58
CA LEU A 545 -3.73 -13.49 -25.91
C LEU A 545 -3.47 -14.51 -27.02
N GLY A 546 -3.13 -15.75 -26.65
CA GLY A 546 -2.63 -16.77 -27.57
C GLY A 546 -1.13 -16.64 -27.83
N PRO A 547 -0.52 -17.54 -28.63
CA PRO A 547 0.91 -17.53 -28.93
C PRO A 547 1.36 -16.24 -29.63
N CYS A 548 2.32 -15.54 -29.04
CA CYS A 548 2.96 -14.36 -29.62
C CYS A 548 4.45 -14.31 -29.26
N VAL A 549 5.25 -13.63 -30.09
CA VAL A 549 6.71 -13.45 -29.89
C VAL A 549 6.99 -12.33 -28.88
N ASN A 550 6.19 -11.26 -28.89
CA ASN A 550 6.31 -10.15 -27.94
C ASN A 550 4.91 -9.66 -27.55
N TYR A 551 4.62 -9.66 -26.26
CA TYR A 551 3.33 -9.24 -25.71
C TYR A 551 3.29 -7.76 -25.31
N SER A 552 4.42 -7.04 -25.39
CA SER A 552 4.47 -5.62 -25.02
C SER A 552 3.54 -4.79 -25.91
N GLY A 553 2.76 -3.91 -25.29
CA GLY A 553 1.73 -3.11 -25.96
C GLY A 553 0.49 -3.87 -26.43
N CYS A 554 0.42 -5.20 -26.27
CA CYS A 554 -0.77 -5.96 -26.65
C CYS A 554 -1.99 -5.55 -25.81
N GLN A 555 -3.13 -5.42 -26.46
CA GLN A 555 -4.36 -4.93 -25.86
C GLN A 555 -5.20 -6.04 -25.23
N ILE A 556 -5.72 -5.79 -24.02
CA ILE A 556 -6.56 -6.72 -23.26
C ILE A 556 -7.86 -6.00 -22.87
N THR A 557 -8.99 -6.58 -23.25
CA THR A 557 -10.31 -6.05 -22.91
C THR A 557 -10.73 -6.51 -21.51
N TRP A 558 -11.56 -5.69 -20.84
CA TRP A 558 -12.20 -6.07 -19.57
C TRP A 558 -12.92 -7.42 -19.67
N ALA A 559 -13.57 -7.66 -20.82
CA ALA A 559 -14.30 -8.88 -21.06
C ALA A 559 -13.39 -10.11 -21.00
N LYS A 560 -12.27 -10.13 -21.73
CA LYS A 560 -11.29 -11.22 -21.67
C LYS A 560 -10.68 -11.44 -20.29
N PHE A 561 -10.49 -10.35 -19.53
CA PHE A 561 -9.88 -10.43 -18.20
C PHE A 561 -10.79 -11.06 -17.15
N CYS A 562 -12.07 -10.64 -17.07
CA CYS A 562 -12.96 -11.02 -15.96
C CYS A 562 -14.35 -11.53 -16.35
N LYS A 563 -14.87 -11.24 -17.55
CA LYS A 563 -16.27 -11.50 -17.93
C LYS A 563 -16.45 -12.76 -18.78
N GLU A 564 -15.58 -12.94 -19.77
CA GLU A 564 -15.56 -14.09 -20.66
C GLU A 564 -14.88 -15.26 -19.97
N ASN A 565 -15.36 -16.46 -20.27
CA ASN A 565 -14.69 -17.67 -19.84
C ASN A 565 -13.44 -17.91 -20.68
N MET A 566 -12.39 -18.43 -20.06
CA MET A 566 -11.21 -18.86 -20.82
C MET A 566 -11.58 -19.96 -21.82
N VAL A 567 -10.84 -20.05 -22.93
CA VAL A 567 -11.10 -21.01 -24.00
C VAL A 567 -11.17 -22.44 -23.45
N GLY A 568 -12.30 -23.10 -23.67
CA GLY A 568 -12.55 -24.48 -23.20
C GLY A 568 -12.73 -24.63 -21.69
N LYS A 569 -12.99 -23.54 -20.93
CA LYS A 569 -13.22 -23.55 -19.47
C LYS A 569 -14.56 -22.89 -19.12
N GLY A 570 -15.08 -23.21 -17.93
CA GLY A 570 -16.34 -22.64 -17.40
C GLY A 570 -16.15 -21.47 -16.43
N PHE A 571 -15.00 -20.78 -16.48
CA PHE A 571 -14.65 -19.68 -15.58
C PHE A 571 -13.71 -18.68 -16.25
N SER A 572 -13.69 -17.44 -15.75
CA SER A 572 -12.84 -16.36 -16.29
C SER A 572 -11.40 -16.44 -15.81
N PHE A 573 -10.51 -15.74 -16.51
CA PHE A 573 -9.07 -15.71 -16.20
C PHE A 573 -8.80 -15.20 -14.79
N TRP A 574 -9.38 -14.05 -14.43
CA TRP A 574 -9.13 -13.45 -13.12
C TRP A 574 -9.61 -14.33 -11.96
N VAL A 575 -10.81 -14.92 -12.05
CA VAL A 575 -11.35 -15.80 -10.99
C VAL A 575 -10.45 -17.02 -10.77
N TRP A 576 -9.88 -17.58 -11.85
CA TRP A 576 -8.91 -18.67 -11.73
C TRP A 576 -7.63 -18.22 -11.03
N LEU A 577 -7.09 -17.07 -11.41
CA LEU A 577 -5.85 -16.56 -10.84
C LEU A 577 -6.00 -16.14 -9.36
N ASP A 578 -7.11 -15.48 -9.00
CA ASP A 578 -7.41 -15.12 -7.60
C ASP A 578 -7.55 -16.36 -6.72
N ASN A 579 -8.15 -17.45 -7.22
CA ASN A 579 -8.21 -18.72 -6.50
C ASN A 579 -6.84 -19.37 -6.31
N ILE A 580 -5.92 -19.22 -7.28
CA ILE A 580 -4.52 -19.63 -7.11
C ILE A 580 -3.85 -18.78 -6.02
N ILE A 581 -4.02 -17.46 -6.03
CA ILE A 581 -3.46 -16.57 -5.00
C ILE A 581 -3.97 -16.96 -3.61
N ASP A 582 -5.27 -17.26 -3.47
CA ASP A 582 -5.85 -17.74 -2.19
C ASP A 582 -5.27 -19.09 -1.77
N LEU A 583 -5.07 -20.03 -2.71
CA LEU A 583 -4.44 -21.31 -2.45
C LEU A 583 -2.98 -21.14 -2.01
N VAL A 584 -2.22 -20.25 -2.67
CA VAL A 584 -0.84 -19.90 -2.31
C VAL A 584 -0.79 -19.33 -0.90
N LYS A 585 -1.61 -18.32 -0.62
CA LYS A 585 -1.66 -17.63 0.67
C LYS A 585 -1.93 -18.59 1.84
N LYS A 586 -2.87 -19.50 1.67
CA LYS A 586 -3.37 -20.35 2.78
C LYS A 586 -2.58 -21.64 2.99
N TYR A 587 -2.10 -22.29 1.92
CA TYR A 587 -1.62 -23.66 2.01
C TYR A 587 -0.14 -23.86 1.65
N ILE A 588 0.42 -23.01 0.78
CA ILE A 588 1.77 -23.24 0.20
C ILE A 588 2.65 -21.98 0.22
N LEU A 589 2.34 -21.02 1.09
CA LEU A 589 3.01 -19.72 1.17
C LEU A 589 4.53 -19.86 1.34
N ALA A 590 4.97 -20.73 2.24
CA ALA A 590 6.40 -20.95 2.49
C ALA A 590 7.12 -21.53 1.26
N LEU A 591 6.50 -22.50 0.58
CA LEU A 591 7.07 -23.13 -0.61
C LEU A 591 7.15 -22.15 -1.79
N TRP A 592 6.14 -21.29 -1.93
CA TRP A 592 6.15 -20.22 -2.93
C TRP A 592 7.28 -19.22 -2.67
N ASN A 593 7.41 -18.72 -1.43
CA ASN A 593 8.38 -17.69 -1.08
C ASN A 593 9.83 -18.10 -1.35
N GLU A 594 10.18 -19.37 -1.12
CA GLU A 594 11.53 -19.90 -1.41
C GLU A 594 11.80 -20.13 -2.90
N GLY A 595 10.78 -20.00 -3.76
CA GLY A 595 10.92 -20.22 -5.20
C GLY A 595 10.94 -21.69 -5.62
N TYR A 596 10.49 -22.63 -4.78
CA TYR A 596 10.40 -24.06 -5.14
C TYR A 596 9.26 -24.37 -6.12
N ILE A 597 8.34 -23.42 -6.35
CA ILE A 597 7.18 -23.59 -7.21
C ILE A 597 7.40 -22.81 -8.50
N LEU A 598 7.44 -23.54 -9.63
CA LEU A 598 7.43 -22.94 -10.97
C LEU A 598 6.08 -22.29 -11.27
N GLY A 599 4.98 -22.91 -10.85
CA GLY A 599 3.64 -22.30 -10.86
C GLY A 599 3.02 -22.25 -12.25
N PHE A 600 3.39 -21.27 -13.06
CA PHE A 600 2.82 -21.05 -14.39
C PHE A 600 3.77 -21.55 -15.47
N ILE A 601 3.40 -22.64 -16.14
CA ILE A 601 4.16 -23.23 -17.24
C ILE A 601 3.21 -23.96 -18.19
N SER A 602 3.39 -23.77 -19.51
CA SER A 602 2.60 -24.47 -20.52
C SER A 602 2.98 -25.95 -20.60
N LYS A 603 2.05 -26.83 -20.98
CA LYS A 603 2.31 -28.27 -21.14
C LYS A 603 3.46 -28.55 -22.12
N GLU A 604 3.61 -27.75 -23.16
CA GLU A 604 4.69 -27.88 -24.14
C GLU A 604 6.04 -27.56 -23.53
N ARG A 605 6.13 -26.44 -22.80
CA ARG A 605 7.36 -26.03 -22.11
C ARG A 605 7.73 -26.98 -20.98
N GLU A 606 6.74 -27.45 -20.21
CA GLU A 606 6.87 -28.47 -19.19
C GLU A 606 7.54 -29.73 -19.75
N ARG A 607 7.08 -30.23 -20.90
CA ARG A 607 7.72 -31.38 -21.55
C ARG A 607 9.14 -31.06 -22.02
N ALA A 608 9.36 -29.88 -22.58
CA ALA A 608 10.69 -29.50 -23.05
C ALA A 608 11.74 -29.44 -21.93
N ILE A 609 11.35 -29.01 -20.72
CA ILE A 609 12.30 -28.91 -19.58
C ILE A 609 12.49 -30.23 -18.84
N LEU A 610 11.47 -31.09 -18.79
CA LEU A 610 11.55 -32.39 -18.11
C LEU A 610 12.17 -33.49 -18.98
N SER A 611 11.91 -33.47 -20.30
CA SER A 611 12.38 -34.52 -21.20
C SER A 611 13.90 -34.80 -21.19
N PRO A 612 14.78 -33.77 -21.10
CA PRO A 612 16.22 -33.99 -21.04
C PRO A 612 16.76 -34.31 -19.63
N LYS A 613 15.91 -34.30 -18.60
CA LYS A 613 16.33 -34.47 -17.20
C LYS A 613 16.33 -35.96 -16.79
N PRO A 614 17.12 -36.33 -15.76
CA PRO A 614 17.17 -37.71 -15.29
C PRO A 614 15.80 -38.17 -14.73
N PRO A 615 15.49 -39.48 -14.80
CA PRO A 615 14.28 -40.03 -14.19
C PRO A 615 14.16 -39.64 -12.72
N GLY A 616 12.95 -39.28 -12.31
CA GLY A 616 12.63 -38.82 -10.96
C GLY A 616 12.82 -37.31 -10.73
N THR A 617 13.25 -36.56 -11.75
CA THR A 617 13.14 -35.09 -11.73
C THR A 617 11.67 -34.67 -11.88
N PHE A 618 11.21 -33.75 -11.03
CA PHE A 618 9.85 -33.25 -11.03
C PHE A 618 9.78 -31.73 -10.87
N LEU A 619 8.63 -31.16 -11.24
CA LEU A 619 8.31 -29.76 -11.05
C LEU A 619 6.92 -29.57 -10.44
N LEU A 620 6.68 -28.38 -9.89
CA LEU A 620 5.42 -27.98 -9.27
C LEU A 620 4.75 -26.88 -10.10
N ARG A 621 3.49 -27.10 -10.50
CA ARG A 621 2.72 -26.12 -11.29
C ARG A 621 1.26 -26.02 -10.84
N PHE A 622 0.60 -24.92 -11.18
CA PHE A 622 -0.81 -24.73 -10.95
C PHE A 622 -1.65 -25.41 -12.03
N SER A 623 -2.82 -25.91 -11.62
CA SER A 623 -3.79 -26.48 -12.54
C SER A 623 -4.51 -25.39 -13.31
N GLU A 624 -4.52 -25.52 -14.63
CA GLU A 624 -5.29 -24.64 -15.53
C GLU A 624 -6.75 -25.05 -15.70
N SER A 625 -7.14 -26.23 -15.18
CA SER A 625 -8.47 -26.80 -15.37
C SER A 625 -9.35 -26.73 -14.13
N SER A 626 -8.79 -26.45 -12.95
CA SER A 626 -9.54 -26.31 -11.70
C SER A 626 -9.97 -24.86 -11.47
N LYS A 627 -11.29 -24.64 -11.33
CA LYS A 627 -11.84 -23.33 -10.96
C LYS A 627 -11.40 -22.89 -9.57
N GLU A 628 -11.32 -23.81 -8.63
CA GLU A 628 -11.03 -23.54 -7.21
C GLU A 628 -9.54 -23.29 -6.93
N GLY A 629 -8.71 -23.37 -7.97
CA GLY A 629 -7.26 -23.41 -7.84
C GLY A 629 -6.81 -24.80 -7.39
N GLY A 630 -5.72 -25.28 -7.98
CA GLY A 630 -5.09 -26.53 -7.56
C GLY A 630 -3.62 -26.51 -7.91
N ILE A 631 -2.83 -27.23 -7.12
CA ILE A 631 -1.41 -27.45 -7.38
C ILE A 631 -1.19 -28.91 -7.77
N THR A 632 -0.34 -29.14 -8.77
CA THR A 632 0.05 -30.47 -9.21
C THR A 632 1.56 -30.54 -9.33
N PHE A 633 2.09 -31.74 -9.32
CA PHE A 633 3.45 -32.01 -9.73
C PHE A 633 3.48 -32.92 -10.95
N THR A 634 4.54 -32.78 -11.73
CA THR A 634 4.80 -33.55 -12.93
C THR A 634 6.23 -34.04 -12.88
N TRP A 635 6.45 -35.30 -13.21
CA TRP A 635 7.78 -35.91 -13.18
C TRP A 635 8.09 -36.67 -14.45
N VAL A 636 9.37 -36.92 -14.67
CA VAL A 636 9.88 -37.70 -15.80
C VAL A 636 10.28 -39.10 -15.38
N GLU A 637 9.88 -40.08 -16.17
CA GLU A 637 10.28 -41.49 -16.05
C GLU A 637 10.81 -42.00 -17.39
N LYS A 638 11.57 -43.09 -17.35
CA LYS A 638 11.95 -43.83 -18.55
C LYS A 638 11.29 -45.20 -18.50
N ASP A 639 10.57 -45.50 -19.57
CA ASP A 639 9.99 -46.82 -19.77
C ASP A 639 11.09 -47.88 -20.01
N ILE A 640 10.72 -49.16 -19.96
CA ILE A 640 11.60 -50.31 -20.26
C ILE A 640 12.28 -50.20 -21.63
N SER A 641 11.66 -49.49 -22.59
CA SER A 641 12.21 -49.22 -23.92
C SER A 641 13.14 -47.98 -23.98
N GLY A 642 13.42 -47.35 -22.84
CA GLY A 642 14.24 -46.13 -22.75
C GLY A 642 13.54 -44.85 -23.20
N LYS A 643 12.24 -44.92 -23.56
CA LYS A 643 11.45 -43.76 -23.97
C LYS A 643 11.05 -42.94 -22.74
N THR A 644 11.28 -41.64 -22.83
CA THR A 644 10.88 -40.67 -21.81
C THR A 644 9.35 -40.57 -21.74
N GLN A 645 8.79 -40.82 -20.56
CA GLN A 645 7.38 -40.60 -20.22
C GLN A 645 7.26 -39.48 -19.20
N ILE A 646 6.25 -38.64 -19.35
CA ILE A 646 5.98 -37.52 -18.43
C ILE A 646 4.60 -37.74 -17.85
N GLN A 647 4.54 -37.84 -16.53
CA GLN A 647 3.31 -38.14 -15.79
C GLN A 647 2.98 -36.98 -14.84
N SER A 648 1.69 -36.73 -14.67
CA SER A 648 1.15 -35.73 -13.73
C SER A 648 0.07 -36.37 -12.87
N VAL A 649 -0.04 -35.92 -11.63
CA VAL A 649 -1.15 -36.28 -10.74
C VAL A 649 -2.37 -35.42 -11.00
N GLU A 650 -3.54 -35.87 -10.54
CA GLU A 650 -4.68 -34.98 -10.45
C GLU A 650 -4.37 -33.82 -9.48
N PRO A 651 -4.79 -32.58 -9.79
CA PRO A 651 -4.46 -31.42 -8.96
C PRO A 651 -5.01 -31.49 -7.55
N TYR A 652 -4.18 -31.19 -6.56
CA TYR A 652 -4.58 -31.01 -5.18
C TYR A 652 -5.20 -29.62 -5.00
N THR A 653 -6.44 -29.60 -4.57
CA THR A 653 -7.23 -28.41 -4.24
C THR A 653 -7.20 -28.13 -2.74
N LYS A 654 -7.88 -27.07 -2.32
CA LYS A 654 -8.01 -26.67 -0.91
C LYS A 654 -8.58 -27.81 -0.03
N GLN A 655 -9.45 -28.65 -0.58
CA GLN A 655 -10.04 -29.78 0.16
C GLN A 655 -8.98 -30.80 0.58
N GLN A 656 -8.11 -31.23 -0.34
CA GLN A 656 -7.04 -32.16 0.00
C GLN A 656 -5.96 -31.51 0.87
N LEU A 657 -5.60 -30.25 0.57
CA LEU A 657 -4.54 -29.52 1.30
C LEU A 657 -4.93 -29.14 2.74
N ASN A 658 -6.22 -29.14 3.08
CA ASN A 658 -6.68 -29.03 4.47
C ASN A 658 -6.33 -30.27 5.30
N SER A 659 -6.28 -31.44 4.66
CA SER A 659 -6.07 -32.72 5.36
C SER A 659 -4.58 -33.05 5.53
N MET A 660 -3.76 -32.70 4.53
CA MET A 660 -2.32 -32.95 4.54
C MET A 660 -1.58 -31.81 3.86
N SER A 661 -0.44 -31.40 4.43
CA SER A 661 0.36 -30.34 3.82
C SER A 661 0.96 -30.79 2.48
N PHE A 662 1.14 -29.86 1.55
CA PHE A 662 1.67 -30.21 0.24
C PHE A 662 3.11 -30.78 0.30
N ALA A 663 3.91 -30.34 1.28
CA ALA A 663 5.25 -30.88 1.51
C ALA A 663 5.21 -32.35 1.98
N GLU A 664 4.30 -32.70 2.90
CA GLU A 664 4.09 -34.07 3.34
C GLU A 664 3.60 -34.97 2.20
N ILE A 665 2.70 -34.45 1.34
CA ILE A 665 2.26 -35.16 0.13
C ILE A 665 3.47 -35.47 -0.75
N ILE A 666 4.32 -34.49 -1.07
CA ILE A 666 5.51 -34.70 -1.92
C ILE A 666 6.48 -35.71 -1.29
N MET A 667 6.74 -35.60 0.00
CA MET A 667 7.69 -36.48 0.70
C MET A 667 7.17 -37.92 0.82
N GLY A 668 5.88 -38.08 1.05
CA GLY A 668 5.21 -39.36 1.24
C GLY A 668 4.68 -40.01 -0.04
N TYR A 669 4.69 -39.32 -1.19
CA TYR A 669 4.05 -39.82 -2.41
C TYR A 669 4.70 -41.11 -2.92
N LYS A 670 3.87 -42.13 -3.16
CA LYS A 670 4.27 -43.42 -3.74
C LYS A 670 3.38 -43.78 -4.92
N ILE A 671 3.96 -44.52 -5.87
CA ILE A 671 3.22 -45.17 -6.95
C ILE A 671 3.42 -46.67 -6.82
N MET A 672 2.36 -47.41 -7.07
CA MET A 672 2.45 -48.86 -7.20
C MET A 672 2.88 -49.17 -8.64
N ASP A 673 4.04 -49.81 -8.81
CA ASP A 673 4.49 -50.23 -10.13
C ASP A 673 3.75 -51.49 -10.61
N ALA A 674 4.01 -51.93 -11.86
CA ALA A 674 3.41 -53.12 -12.46
C ALA A 674 3.73 -54.43 -11.70
N THR A 675 4.66 -54.40 -10.74
CA THR A 675 5.04 -55.52 -9.88
C THR A 675 4.45 -55.42 -8.46
N ASN A 676 3.51 -54.49 -8.24
CA ASN A 676 2.91 -54.18 -6.94
C ASN A 676 3.89 -53.67 -5.87
N ILE A 677 5.03 -53.11 -6.27
CA ILE A 677 6.01 -52.51 -5.37
C ILE A 677 5.74 -51.01 -5.27
N LEU A 678 5.75 -50.47 -4.04
CA LEU A 678 5.61 -49.04 -3.80
C LEU A 678 6.93 -48.32 -4.06
N VAL A 679 6.98 -47.56 -5.13
CA VAL A 679 8.16 -46.78 -5.54
C VAL A 679 7.92 -45.30 -5.29
N SER A 680 9.00 -44.57 -4.95
CA SER A 680 8.98 -43.11 -4.87
C SER A 680 9.39 -42.52 -6.21
N PRO A 681 8.47 -42.03 -7.04
CA PRO A 681 8.83 -41.47 -8.33
C PRO A 681 9.51 -40.10 -8.20
N LEU A 682 9.28 -39.38 -7.09
CA LEU A 682 9.84 -38.05 -6.86
C LEU A 682 11.20 -38.18 -6.17
N VAL A 683 12.24 -37.62 -6.79
CA VAL A 683 13.62 -37.65 -6.28
C VAL A 683 14.24 -36.24 -6.29
N TYR A 684 14.21 -35.56 -7.45
CA TYR A 684 14.85 -34.25 -7.62
C TYR A 684 13.82 -33.19 -8.02
N LEU A 685 13.68 -32.12 -7.25
CA LEU A 685 12.97 -30.92 -7.67
C LEU A 685 13.81 -30.19 -8.72
N PHE A 686 13.18 -29.77 -9.82
CA PHE A 686 13.83 -28.96 -10.85
C PHE A 686 14.42 -27.66 -10.25
N PRO A 687 15.66 -27.27 -10.60
CA PRO A 687 16.53 -27.90 -11.59
C PRO A 687 17.16 -29.24 -11.17
N GLU A 688 17.80 -29.32 -10.00
CA GLU A 688 18.57 -30.50 -9.52
C GLU A 688 18.67 -30.52 -7.98
N ILE A 689 17.57 -30.22 -7.28
CA ILE A 689 17.53 -30.13 -5.82
C ILE A 689 16.96 -31.44 -5.24
N PRO A 690 17.66 -32.16 -4.35
CA PRO A 690 17.09 -33.33 -3.66
C PRO A 690 15.78 -32.97 -2.95
N LYS A 691 14.76 -33.83 -3.03
CA LYS A 691 13.45 -33.54 -2.44
C LYS A 691 13.54 -33.30 -0.92
N GLU A 692 14.44 -33.99 -0.23
CA GLU A 692 14.65 -33.86 1.21
C GLU A 692 15.15 -32.46 1.57
N ASP A 693 16.05 -31.89 0.77
CA ASP A 693 16.61 -30.56 0.98
C ASP A 693 15.56 -29.47 0.73
N ALA A 694 14.70 -29.66 -0.26
CA ALA A 694 13.65 -28.71 -0.60
C ALA A 694 12.46 -28.75 0.38
N PHE A 695 11.98 -29.95 0.74
CA PHE A 695 10.71 -30.15 1.44
C PHE A 695 10.84 -30.66 2.87
N GLY A 696 11.98 -31.22 3.27
CA GLY A 696 12.18 -31.84 4.58
C GLY A 696 11.94 -30.88 5.74
N LYS A 697 12.34 -29.60 5.59
CA LYS A 697 12.11 -28.55 6.59
C LYS A 697 10.64 -28.21 6.85
N TYR A 698 9.74 -28.58 5.95
CA TYR A 698 8.30 -28.31 6.06
C TYR A 698 7.49 -29.50 6.57
N CYS A 699 8.12 -30.65 6.74
CA CYS A 699 7.50 -31.82 7.32
C CYS A 699 7.65 -31.76 8.84
N ARG A 700 6.60 -32.10 9.58
CA ARG A 700 6.70 -32.17 11.05
C ARG A 700 7.73 -33.23 11.44
N PRO A 701 8.68 -32.92 12.36
CA PRO A 701 9.52 -33.95 12.95
C PRO A 701 8.62 -35.01 13.58
N GLU A 702 8.96 -36.28 13.40
CA GLU A 702 8.28 -37.35 14.08
C GLU A 702 8.42 -37.10 15.58
N ALA A 703 7.31 -36.81 16.27
CA ALA A 703 7.34 -36.63 17.72
C ALA A 703 7.99 -37.88 18.30
N ALA A 704 9.19 -37.71 18.89
CA ALA A 704 9.83 -38.76 19.66
C ALA A 704 8.81 -39.28 20.68
N PRO A 705 8.73 -40.59 20.92
CA PRO A 705 7.84 -41.09 21.95
C PRO A 705 8.18 -40.36 23.26
N GLU A 706 7.23 -39.60 23.79
CA GLU A 706 7.32 -39.13 25.17
C GLU A 706 7.51 -40.38 26.03
N ALA A 707 8.67 -40.49 26.69
CA ALA A 707 8.85 -41.48 27.72
C ALA A 707 7.92 -41.07 28.88
N GLU A 708 6.71 -41.63 28.91
CA GLU A 708 5.83 -41.50 30.06
C GLU A 708 6.52 -42.10 31.28
N LEU A 709 7.01 -41.22 32.16
CA LEU A 709 7.32 -41.53 33.54
C LEU A 709 6.00 -41.51 34.31
N GLY A 710 5.38 -42.68 34.53
CA GLY A 710 4.21 -42.76 35.43
C GLY A 710 3.46 -44.10 35.53
N ASP A 711 3.66 -44.77 36.67
CA ASP A 711 2.70 -45.61 37.44
C ASP A 711 2.25 -47.02 36.93
N PRO A 712 2.45 -48.11 37.71
CA PRO A 712 2.18 -49.48 37.26
C PRO A 712 0.71 -49.94 37.48
N CYS A 713 -0.27 -49.06 37.30
CA CYS A 713 -1.68 -49.45 37.43
C CYS A 713 -2.65 -48.63 36.57
N SER A 714 -2.51 -48.68 35.24
CA SER A 714 -3.66 -48.53 34.34
C SER A 714 -3.39 -49.24 33.02
N THR A 715 -4.26 -50.16 32.63
CA THR A 715 -4.23 -50.81 31.31
C THR A 715 -4.94 -49.90 30.31
N ILE A 716 -4.30 -48.79 29.93
CA ILE A 716 -4.79 -47.96 28.81
C ILE A 716 -4.13 -48.52 27.54
N GLN A 717 -4.93 -49.18 26.70
CA GLN A 717 -4.47 -49.56 25.36
C GLN A 717 -4.10 -48.30 24.57
N PRO A 718 -2.89 -48.17 24.00
CA PRO A 718 -2.57 -47.04 23.16
C PRO A 718 -3.41 -47.12 21.88
N TYR A 719 -4.18 -46.07 21.58
CA TYR A 719 -4.85 -45.93 20.29
C TYR A 719 -3.79 -45.99 19.17
N LEU A 720 -4.03 -46.77 18.10
CA LEU A 720 -3.11 -46.82 16.98
C LEU A 720 -2.98 -45.44 16.34
N LYS A 721 -1.76 -44.92 16.33
CA LYS A 721 -1.43 -43.68 15.64
C LYS A 721 -1.50 -43.93 14.13
N THR A 722 -2.58 -43.50 13.50
CA THR A 722 -2.78 -43.61 12.05
C THR A 722 -2.22 -42.39 11.33
N LYS A 723 -1.47 -42.61 10.23
CA LYS A 723 -1.07 -41.57 9.27
C LYS A 723 -1.59 -41.96 7.89
N PHE A 724 -2.22 -41.03 7.19
CA PHE A 724 -2.61 -41.23 5.79
C PHE A 724 -1.40 -41.02 4.88
N ILE A 725 -1.34 -41.76 3.77
CA ILE A 725 -0.29 -41.64 2.74
C ILE A 725 -0.98 -41.66 1.37
N CYS A 726 -0.65 -40.72 0.49
CA CYS A 726 -1.16 -40.69 -0.88
C CYS A 726 -0.42 -41.72 -1.75
N VAL A 727 -1.16 -42.69 -2.29
CA VAL A 727 -0.65 -43.71 -3.21
C VAL A 727 -1.51 -43.77 -4.46
N THR A 728 -0.88 -43.71 -5.64
CA THR A 728 -1.56 -43.90 -6.94
C THR A 728 -1.41 -45.36 -7.37
N PRO A 729 -2.51 -46.11 -7.58
CA PRO A 729 -2.47 -47.49 -8.12
C PRO A 729 -2.14 -47.49 -9.63
N CYS A 730 -1.38 -48.50 -10.09
CA CYS A 730 -0.96 -48.62 -11.49
C CYS A 730 -2.16 -48.74 -12.46
N PRO A 731 -2.14 -48.11 -13.65
CA PRO A 731 -3.09 -48.42 -14.70
C PRO A 731 -2.77 -49.80 -15.25
N SER A 732 -3.75 -50.70 -15.23
CA SER A 732 -3.65 -52.05 -15.79
C SER A 732 -3.32 -51.98 -17.29
N VAL A 733 -2.22 -52.63 -17.68
CA VAL A 733 -1.83 -52.93 -19.05
C VAL A 733 -2.98 -53.73 -19.71
N PHE A 734 -3.71 -53.12 -20.64
CA PHE A 734 -4.61 -53.87 -21.53
C PHE A 734 -3.74 -54.64 -22.54
N MET A 735 -3.81 -55.97 -22.50
CA MET A 735 -3.26 -56.83 -23.54
C MET A 735 -4.08 -56.66 -24.82
N ASP A 736 -3.45 -56.17 -25.89
CA ASP A 736 -3.97 -56.28 -27.26
C ASP A 736 -3.99 -57.75 -27.68
N PHE A 737 -5.18 -58.27 -28.05
CA PHE A 737 -5.31 -59.51 -28.83
C PHE A 737 -5.47 -59.15 -30.31
N PRO A 738 -4.85 -59.89 -31.24
CA PRO A 738 -4.89 -59.56 -32.66
C PRO A 738 -6.25 -59.87 -33.29
N ASP A 739 -6.63 -59.00 -34.22
CA ASP A 739 -7.84 -59.04 -35.04
C ASP A 739 -8.09 -60.39 -35.74
N SER A 740 -9.35 -60.82 -35.76
CA SER A 740 -9.86 -61.79 -36.72
C SER A 740 -11.13 -61.26 -37.36
N GLU A 741 -11.05 -61.01 -38.67
CA GLU A 741 -12.15 -60.61 -39.56
C GLU A 741 -13.25 -61.68 -39.63
N LEU A 742 -14.52 -61.26 -39.72
CA LEU A 742 -15.51 -61.70 -40.73
C LEU A 742 -16.91 -61.06 -40.50
N LEU A 743 -17.24 -60.13 -41.40
CA LEU A 743 -18.53 -59.85 -42.07
C LEU A 743 -19.88 -59.86 -41.29
N GLY A 744 -20.61 -58.73 -41.40
CA GLY A 744 -21.98 -58.78 -41.94
C GLY A 744 -23.07 -57.88 -41.34
N ASN A 745 -23.19 -56.66 -41.88
CA ASN A 745 -24.42 -55.87 -42.17
C ASN A 745 -25.38 -55.34 -41.08
N GLY A 746 -25.63 -54.02 -41.11
CA GLY A 746 -26.94 -53.44 -40.74
C GLY A 746 -27.07 -51.97 -40.25
N ILE A 747 -26.87 -50.97 -41.12
CA ILE A 747 -27.66 -49.70 -41.30
C ILE A 747 -27.78 -48.64 -40.14
N PHE A 748 -26.99 -47.54 -40.27
CA PHE A 748 -27.22 -46.04 -40.13
C PHE A 748 -28.03 -45.37 -38.97
N PRO A 749 -27.91 -44.02 -38.72
CA PRO A 749 -26.81 -43.03 -38.93
C PRO A 749 -26.58 -42.08 -37.71
N GLY A 750 -25.47 -41.31 -37.70
CA GLY A 750 -25.33 -40.13 -36.81
C GLY A 750 -23.90 -39.60 -36.67
N THR A 751 -23.53 -38.62 -37.50
CA THR A 751 -22.23 -37.96 -37.56
C THR A 751 -22.00 -36.97 -36.41
N ASN A 752 -20.87 -37.06 -35.70
CA ASN A 752 -19.99 -35.90 -35.47
C ASN A 752 -18.57 -36.32 -35.06
N SER A 753 -17.62 -35.61 -35.65
CA SER A 753 -16.17 -35.82 -35.66
C SER A 753 -15.50 -35.78 -34.28
N GLY A 754 -14.78 -36.85 -33.93
CA GLY A 754 -13.79 -36.86 -32.85
C GLY A 754 -12.42 -37.19 -33.44
N ASN A 755 -11.45 -36.30 -33.26
CA ASN A 755 -10.04 -36.65 -33.44
C ASN A 755 -9.16 -35.85 -32.47
N THR A 756 -8.40 -36.62 -31.67
CA THR A 756 -7.02 -36.41 -31.19
C THR A 756 -6.74 -36.13 -29.71
N SER A 757 -5.90 -37.03 -29.18
CA SER A 757 -4.91 -36.89 -28.10
C SER A 757 -5.36 -37.04 -26.65
N ASP A 758 -5.49 -38.31 -26.25
CA ASP A 758 -5.58 -38.76 -24.86
C ASP A 758 -4.26 -38.54 -24.09
N LEU A 759 -4.37 -37.76 -23.02
CA LEU A 759 -3.51 -37.83 -21.84
C LEU A 759 -4.45 -37.82 -20.63
N PHE A 760 -4.78 -39.00 -20.13
CA PHE A 760 -5.62 -39.17 -18.95
C PHE A 760 -4.84 -38.82 -17.67
N PRO A 761 -5.42 -38.00 -16.76
CA PRO A 761 -4.86 -37.80 -15.42
C PRO A 761 -5.12 -39.02 -14.53
N MET A 762 -4.14 -39.36 -13.69
CA MET A 762 -4.22 -40.46 -12.72
C MET A 762 -4.95 -39.98 -11.45
N SER A 763 -5.99 -40.70 -11.01
CA SER A 763 -6.92 -40.24 -9.96
C SER A 763 -6.43 -40.48 -8.52
N PRO A 764 -6.62 -39.55 -7.57
CA PRO A 764 -6.47 -39.74 -6.14
C PRO A 764 -7.86 -39.94 -5.51
N ARG A 765 -8.48 -41.11 -5.71
CA ARG A 765 -9.83 -41.42 -5.19
C ARG A 765 -9.87 -42.08 -3.80
N THR A 766 -8.76 -42.09 -3.06
CA THR A 766 -8.70 -42.80 -1.77
C THR A 766 -9.24 -41.96 -0.59
N LEU A 767 -9.31 -40.63 -0.70
CA LEU A 767 -9.71 -39.76 0.41
C LEU A 767 -11.24 -39.62 0.55
N ASP A 768 -11.99 -39.55 -0.55
CA ASP A 768 -13.46 -39.35 -0.53
C ASP A 768 -14.23 -40.59 -0.04
N SER A 769 -13.69 -41.79 -0.27
CA SER A 769 -14.41 -43.05 0.05
C SER A 769 -14.44 -43.39 1.54
N LEU A 770 -13.60 -42.76 2.37
CA LEU A 770 -13.52 -43.03 3.82
C LEU A 770 -14.33 -42.04 4.66
N MET A 771 -14.79 -40.93 4.08
CA MET A 771 -15.56 -39.89 4.79
C MET A 771 -17.09 -40.11 4.72
N HIS A 772 -17.56 -41.16 4.04
CA HIS A 772 -18.99 -41.47 3.87
C HIS A 772 -19.47 -42.75 4.56
N ASN A 773 -18.64 -43.37 5.40
CA ASN A 773 -19.05 -44.53 6.21
C ASN A 773 -18.96 -44.22 7.72
N GLU A 774 -19.81 -43.32 8.21
CA GLU A 774 -20.26 -43.38 9.60
C GLU A 774 -21.76 -43.03 9.69
N ALA A 775 -22.49 -43.96 10.35
CA ALA A 775 -23.86 -43.88 10.87
C ALA A 775 -25.06 -44.10 9.91
N GLU A 776 -25.35 -45.37 9.61
CA GLU A 776 -26.74 -45.84 9.53
C GLU A 776 -27.10 -46.56 10.84
N ALA A 777 -27.93 -45.92 11.67
CA ALA A 777 -28.69 -46.59 12.72
C ALA A 777 -30.08 -45.95 12.79
N ASN A 778 -31.06 -46.61 12.17
CA ASN A 778 -32.49 -46.37 12.38
C ASN A 778 -32.90 -46.91 13.76
N PRO A 779 -33.89 -46.30 14.43
CA PRO A 779 -35.24 -46.88 14.34
C PRO A 779 -36.41 -45.88 14.35
N GLY A 780 -37.41 -46.18 13.51
CA GLY A 780 -38.84 -46.35 13.84
C GLY A 780 -39.62 -45.27 14.64
N THR A 781 -40.46 -44.54 13.90
CA THR A 781 -41.88 -44.16 14.17
C THR A 781 -42.48 -44.37 15.58
N LEU A 782 -43.02 -43.30 16.18
CA LEU A 782 -44.39 -43.27 16.76
C LEU A 782 -44.86 -41.84 17.14
N ASP A 783 -45.99 -41.45 16.54
CA ASP A 783 -47.09 -40.55 16.90
C ASP A 783 -46.94 -39.32 17.84
N SER A 784 -47.34 -38.18 17.26
CA SER A 784 -48.31 -37.17 17.76
C SER A 784 -48.83 -37.33 19.19
N LEU A 785 -48.68 -36.28 20.01
CA LEU A 785 -49.78 -35.73 20.83
C LEU A 785 -49.47 -34.28 21.24
N THR A 786 -50.40 -33.39 20.87
CA THR A 786 -50.58 -32.01 21.30
C THR A 786 -51.00 -31.92 22.77
N LEU A 787 -50.57 -30.87 23.48
CA LEU A 787 -51.38 -30.25 24.54
C LEU A 787 -50.89 -28.82 24.82
N ASP A 788 -51.77 -27.88 24.48
CA ASP A 788 -51.80 -26.51 24.97
C ASP A 788 -51.88 -26.45 26.50
N MET A 789 -51.24 -25.45 27.10
CA MET A 789 -51.94 -24.64 28.11
C MET A 789 -51.28 -23.27 28.32
N GLU A 790 -52.10 -22.26 28.06
CA GLU A 790 -51.92 -20.83 28.25
C GLU A 790 -51.89 -20.36 29.72
N LEU A 791 -51.41 -19.11 29.88
CA LEU A 791 -51.75 -18.08 30.90
C LEU A 791 -51.24 -18.35 32.34
N SER A 792 -50.59 -17.43 33.04
CA SER A 792 -50.99 -16.04 33.27
C SER A 792 -49.91 -15.25 34.03
N SER A 793 -50.10 -13.94 33.97
CA SER A 793 -49.35 -12.79 34.46
C SER A 793 -49.30 -12.58 35.98
N ASP A 794 -48.36 -11.71 36.38
CA ASP A 794 -48.42 -10.66 37.43
C ASP A 794 -47.32 -10.76 38.51
N VAL A 795 -46.73 -9.72 39.13
CA VAL A 795 -46.65 -8.25 38.98
C VAL A 795 -45.56 -7.78 40.01
N ALA A 796 -44.89 -6.65 39.71
CA ALA A 796 -44.21 -5.69 40.60
C ALA A 796 -42.93 -6.05 41.42
N SER A 797 -41.80 -5.44 40.99
CA SER A 797 -41.04 -4.31 41.62
C SER A 797 -40.73 -4.28 43.13
N PRO A 798 -39.81 -3.39 43.62
CA PRO A 798 -38.49 -3.00 43.09
C PRO A 798 -37.40 -2.93 44.20
N MET A 799 -36.12 -2.93 43.81
CA MET A 799 -35.08 -1.99 44.27
C MET A 799 -33.96 -1.90 43.24
#